data_AF-A0A2J6XG20-F1
#
_entry.id   AF-A0A2J6XG20-F1
#
_cell.length_a   1.000
_cell.length_b   1.000
_cell.length_c   1.000
_cell.angle_alpha   90.00
_cell.angle_beta   90.00
_cell.angle_gamma   90.00
#
_symmetry.space_group_name_H-M   'P 1'
#
loop_
_entity.id
_entity.type
_entity.pdbx_description
1 polymer ?
#
loop_
_entity_poly.entity_id
_entity_poly.type
_entity_poly.pdbx_seq_one_letter_code
_entity_poly.pdbx_strand_id
1 'polypeptide(L)'
;DVRSQFVNLDDADLKPAGWDTLSKPALVNPEDIVIYEVHIRDFSANDSTVAAADRGTYRAFTYDGSGPHPNTTLSDGMNHLLQLRQAGLTHIHLLPAFDIASVIEKPTDRTEPTISFNPAIGPQAAVDAARQTDSFNWGYDPYHYGAPEGSYSTNPDGVTRILEFREMVQALNQNGLRVVMDVVYNHTAASGQDDKSVLDRIVPGYYYRYDAAGTLYQSSCCADTATEYAMMEKLMIDTVVRFATAYKIDGFRFDLMNLHTRQNMLNVQAALQALTPATHGVDGSKIYLYGEGWDFGSAKDKGLTVCPHCYAHKYNMTGSGIGVFNDIIRDAAHGGYSTDTVGIRRQGFINGLSYDWNGYAYPNRFQSDLHVVMDTLRSALRGSGTDWNGQGNPFTDDPQESINYVEKHDNETLFDQNVFKLPNGNGSGNPGWIGGSSIATTTMADRVRSQNMGVSLIGLAQGIPFFHMGQDILRSKSLDRNSYDSGDWFNRVYWDRSANNFGRGLPPTWDNNSRWGIMTPLLNNTALDPAPADMNFAAAHMRETLRLRMSSPLFRLTTEAAINARVSHYNTDNSRDALIVMRLSDEIDPDLDPNWENILVFFNANTITQTITIPNANGFTLHPLHTNGVDDDPVIATASFNDATDTFSIPPRTTVVFVSTQALEPPSTIDWVGLMFPRGGVAHAIDQGSFAPAGFDVFVQVYEAGVTPGAGQGAGIECFLHWGRYGQPWTDLPMTYNTDIGNNDEYKATIPKTVIESLTPGSYGFTAYCKKTVETGRKWKADSYDINGNPADDDQGGGLLTIIPTTDPALEPNGGVFVHLFEWRWADVAKECTFLGQKGYTGVQVSPPNEHIVPTADLGGNPANDFPWWARYQPVTHDTTRFTSRSGTWAEFQQMVNTCNSAGVAVIVDAVINHMADIEVGSPPTGTAGTQYKSQPAANRFYGTQYTPDDFHPDCLITNYQDRYQVQRCQLAGLPDLDTGKAAVQTKLRNYLQALLNAGVRGFRIDAAKHMAAHDVGAILNGLTLPGGGQPYIFSEVIDMDPAERIRDWEYTPYGDVTEFAYSISVIGNNFNCGGSLSSLQSFTSGLLPSRFAQIFVDNHDNQR
;
A
#
# COMPACT_ATOMS: atom_id res chain seq x y z
N ASP A 1 30.60 -21.23 -27.96
CA ASP A 1 31.39 -21.54 -26.75
C ASP A 1 30.83 -20.78 -25.57
N VAL A 2 30.40 -21.51 -24.53
CA VAL A 2 30.01 -20.95 -23.23
C VAL A 2 31.28 -20.62 -22.45
N ARG A 3 31.36 -19.41 -21.87
CA ARG A 3 32.57 -18.89 -21.22
C ARG A 3 32.19 -17.91 -20.10
N SER A 4 32.99 -17.83 -19.05
CA SER A 4 32.94 -16.68 -18.14
C SER A 4 33.43 -15.42 -18.86
N GLN A 5 32.86 -14.27 -18.51
CA GLN A 5 33.27 -12.96 -19.01
C GLN A 5 33.91 -12.14 -17.89
N PHE A 6 35.07 -11.53 -18.17
CA PHE A 6 35.62 -10.50 -17.30
C PHE A 6 34.78 -9.23 -17.44
N VAL A 7 34.14 -8.80 -16.37
CA VAL A 7 33.26 -7.63 -16.31
C VAL A 7 33.55 -6.82 -15.06
N ASN A 8 33.47 -5.50 -15.16
CA ASN A 8 33.45 -4.61 -14.01
C ASN A 8 32.01 -4.13 -13.76
N LEU A 9 31.39 -4.60 -12.68
CA LEU A 9 29.97 -4.30 -12.39
C LEU A 9 29.72 -2.80 -12.10
N ASP A 10 30.76 -2.03 -11.86
CA ASP A 10 30.70 -0.59 -11.62
C ASP A 10 30.69 0.26 -12.90
N ASP A 11 30.91 -0.35 -14.07
CA ASP A 11 30.90 0.37 -15.34
C ASP A 11 29.53 1.02 -15.60
N ALA A 12 29.57 2.27 -16.07
CA ALA A 12 28.39 3.14 -16.17
C ALA A 12 27.35 2.65 -17.19
N ASP A 13 27.79 1.95 -18.25
CA ASP A 13 26.93 1.36 -19.27
C ASP A 13 26.20 0.09 -18.80
N LEU A 14 26.54 -0.43 -17.61
CA LEU A 14 25.84 -1.54 -16.97
C LEU A 14 24.79 -1.08 -15.96
N LYS A 15 24.61 0.23 -15.78
CA LYS A 15 23.72 0.82 -14.78
C LYS A 15 22.58 1.58 -15.48
N PRO A 16 21.32 1.32 -15.15
CA PRO A 16 20.24 2.16 -15.65
C PRO A 16 20.34 3.58 -15.08
N ALA A 17 19.72 4.56 -15.74
CA ALA A 17 19.76 5.94 -15.31
C ALA A 17 19.26 6.07 -13.86
N GLY A 18 20.03 6.76 -13.00
CA GLY A 18 19.69 6.94 -11.58
C GLY A 18 19.93 5.72 -10.68
N TRP A 19 20.60 4.66 -11.16
CA TRP A 19 20.89 3.45 -10.36
C TRP A 19 21.64 3.75 -9.05
N ASP A 20 22.71 4.53 -9.12
CA ASP A 20 23.55 4.81 -7.95
C ASP A 20 22.81 5.66 -6.89
N THR A 21 21.81 6.44 -7.31
CA THR A 21 20.94 7.26 -6.46
C THR A 21 19.58 6.62 -6.19
N LEU A 22 19.38 5.34 -6.51
CA LEU A 22 18.11 4.64 -6.34
C LEU A 22 17.70 4.63 -4.86
N SER A 23 16.62 5.34 -4.53
CA SER A 23 15.99 5.27 -3.23
C SER A 23 15.10 4.04 -3.12
N LYS A 24 15.15 3.37 -1.97
CA LYS A 24 14.33 2.20 -1.68
C LYS A 24 13.00 2.61 -1.03
N PRO A 25 11.91 1.85 -1.24
CA PRO A 25 10.69 2.01 -0.46
C PRO A 25 10.98 1.92 1.04
N ALA A 26 10.34 2.76 1.85
CA ALA A 26 10.56 2.76 3.30
C ALA A 26 10.17 1.40 3.91
N LEU A 27 10.97 0.93 4.87
CA LEU A 27 10.68 -0.26 5.66
C LEU A 27 11.01 0.06 7.12
N VAL A 28 9.99 0.21 7.95
CA VAL A 28 10.17 0.57 9.35
C VAL A 28 10.60 -0.68 10.11
N ASN A 29 9.73 -1.70 10.12
CA ASN A 29 9.98 -2.98 10.78
C ASN A 29 9.83 -4.17 9.81
N PRO A 30 10.50 -5.31 10.07
CA PRO A 30 10.31 -6.53 9.28
C PRO A 30 8.85 -7.04 9.22
N GLU A 31 8.02 -6.78 10.23
CA GLU A 31 6.61 -7.21 10.28
C GLU A 31 5.70 -6.44 9.31
N ASP A 32 6.20 -5.32 8.76
CA ASP A 32 5.56 -4.58 7.67
C ASP A 32 5.72 -5.28 6.31
N ILE A 33 6.54 -6.33 6.26
CA ILE A 33 6.75 -7.11 5.04
C ILE A 33 5.47 -7.89 4.69
N VAL A 34 5.12 -7.84 3.41
CA VAL A 34 4.13 -8.69 2.75
C VAL A 34 4.75 -9.13 1.43
N ILE A 35 4.83 -10.45 1.21
CA ILE A 35 5.58 -11.05 0.11
C ILE A 35 4.64 -11.62 -0.94
N TYR A 36 4.94 -11.34 -2.21
CA TYR A 36 4.29 -11.97 -3.37
C TYR A 36 5.34 -12.72 -4.21
N GLU A 37 5.25 -14.04 -4.29
CA GLU A 37 6.21 -14.91 -4.97
C GLU A 37 5.92 -15.02 -6.47
N VAL A 38 6.89 -14.64 -7.31
CA VAL A 38 6.76 -14.46 -8.75
C VAL A 38 7.84 -15.23 -9.49
N HIS A 39 7.45 -15.94 -10.56
CA HIS A 39 8.37 -16.44 -11.57
C HIS A 39 8.43 -15.46 -12.75
N ILE A 40 9.64 -15.09 -13.18
CA ILE A 40 9.86 -14.07 -14.23
C ILE A 40 9.15 -14.44 -15.53
N ARG A 41 9.19 -15.72 -15.92
CA ARG A 41 8.52 -16.19 -17.14
C ARG A 41 7.00 -16.18 -17.00
N ASP A 42 6.48 -16.75 -15.91
CA ASP A 42 5.03 -16.82 -15.66
C ASP A 42 4.39 -15.43 -15.66
N PHE A 43 5.12 -14.43 -15.15
CA PHE A 43 4.65 -13.05 -15.04
C PHE A 43 4.23 -12.45 -16.39
N SER A 44 4.85 -12.84 -17.49
CA SER A 44 4.65 -12.12 -18.77
C SER A 44 4.63 -12.98 -20.03
N ALA A 45 4.92 -14.28 -19.95
CA ALA A 45 4.91 -15.17 -21.12
C ALA A 45 3.58 -15.14 -21.90
N ASN A 46 2.47 -14.93 -21.19
CA ASN A 46 1.13 -14.82 -21.77
C ASN A 46 0.53 -13.40 -21.73
N ASP A 47 1.28 -12.40 -21.26
CA ASP A 47 0.78 -11.03 -21.22
C ASP A 47 0.92 -10.38 -22.60
N SER A 48 -0.22 -10.24 -23.29
CA SER A 48 -0.24 -9.69 -24.64
C SER A 48 0.10 -8.19 -24.72
N THR A 49 -0.01 -7.48 -23.59
CA THR A 49 0.31 -6.05 -23.48
C THR A 49 1.82 -5.79 -23.39
N VAL A 50 2.61 -6.81 -23.04
CA VAL A 50 4.07 -6.81 -23.11
C VAL A 50 4.50 -7.13 -24.55
N ALA A 51 5.51 -6.43 -25.07
CA ALA A 51 6.03 -6.71 -26.41
C ALA A 51 6.60 -8.12 -26.48
N ALA A 52 6.39 -8.81 -27.61
CA ALA A 52 6.75 -10.22 -27.74
C ALA A 52 8.23 -10.54 -27.45
N ALA A 53 9.14 -9.59 -27.70
CA ALA A 53 10.57 -9.75 -27.42
C ALA A 53 10.92 -9.67 -25.92
N ASP A 54 10.08 -9.02 -25.12
CA ASP A 54 10.31 -8.81 -23.68
C ASP A 54 9.51 -9.80 -22.81
N ARG A 55 8.60 -10.60 -23.40
CA ARG A 55 7.80 -11.59 -22.67
C ARG A 55 8.70 -12.68 -22.08
N GLY A 56 8.51 -12.91 -20.79
CA GLY A 56 9.28 -13.86 -19.99
C GLY A 56 10.71 -13.42 -19.70
N THR A 57 11.00 -12.11 -19.76
CA THR A 57 12.31 -11.52 -19.48
C THR A 57 12.24 -10.53 -18.32
N TYR A 58 13.40 -10.08 -17.82
CA TYR A 58 13.49 -9.02 -16.82
C TYR A 58 12.79 -7.72 -17.27
N ARG A 59 12.81 -7.41 -18.57
CA ARG A 59 12.20 -6.19 -19.11
C ARG A 59 10.69 -6.14 -18.96
N ALA A 60 10.00 -7.27 -18.78
CA ALA A 60 8.56 -7.25 -18.59
C ALA A 60 8.11 -6.45 -17.36
N PHE A 61 8.96 -6.36 -16.33
CA PHE A 61 8.69 -5.58 -15.11
C PHE A 61 8.89 -4.08 -15.30
N THR A 62 9.48 -3.64 -16.41
CA THR A 62 9.60 -2.22 -16.73
C THR A 62 8.35 -1.68 -17.40
N TYR A 63 7.34 -2.49 -17.73
CA TYR A 63 6.09 -2.03 -18.34
C TYR A 63 5.15 -1.40 -17.28
N ASP A 64 5.62 -0.37 -16.58
CA ASP A 64 4.94 0.24 -15.42
C ASP A 64 4.16 1.52 -15.76
N GLY A 65 4.15 1.93 -17.03
CA GLY A 65 3.49 3.17 -17.48
C GLY A 65 4.27 4.45 -17.21
N SER A 66 5.49 4.38 -16.64
CA SER A 66 6.31 5.54 -16.24
C SER A 66 7.82 5.22 -16.30
N GLY A 67 8.69 5.99 -15.63
CA GLY A 67 10.10 5.63 -15.40
C GLY A 67 11.13 6.00 -16.49
N PRO A 68 12.44 5.95 -16.16
CA PRO A 68 13.54 6.27 -17.07
C PRO A 68 14.06 5.07 -17.90
N HIS A 69 13.35 3.94 -17.85
CA HIS A 69 13.65 2.70 -18.55
C HIS A 69 13.02 2.71 -19.97
N PRO A 70 13.38 1.80 -20.88
CA PRO A 70 13.01 1.93 -22.29
C PRO A 70 11.52 1.72 -22.62
N ASN A 71 10.70 1.21 -21.70
CA ASN A 71 9.32 0.79 -21.98
C ASN A 71 8.30 1.51 -21.08
N THR A 72 7.65 2.55 -21.57
CA THR A 72 6.70 3.36 -20.74
C THR A 72 5.23 2.94 -20.89
N THR A 73 4.95 1.76 -21.44
CA THR A 73 3.58 1.22 -21.54
C THR A 73 3.25 0.47 -20.27
N LEU A 74 2.05 0.66 -19.70
CA LEU A 74 1.60 -0.14 -18.57
C LEU A 74 1.10 -1.52 -19.04
N SER A 75 1.70 -2.60 -18.57
CA SER A 75 1.23 -3.97 -18.84
C SER A 75 0.14 -4.41 -17.84
N ASP A 76 -0.62 -5.44 -18.21
CA ASP A 76 -1.64 -6.01 -17.33
C ASP A 76 -1.02 -6.59 -16.04
N GLY A 77 0.12 -7.28 -16.18
CA GLY A 77 0.87 -7.82 -15.03
C GLY A 77 1.38 -6.73 -14.09
N MET A 78 1.97 -5.65 -14.61
CA MET A 78 2.43 -4.54 -13.77
C MET A 78 1.27 -3.74 -13.18
N ASN A 79 0.19 -3.51 -13.93
CA ASN A 79 -1.03 -2.88 -13.41
C ASN A 79 -1.58 -3.66 -12.20
N HIS A 80 -1.60 -4.99 -12.29
CA HIS A 80 -2.00 -5.84 -11.19
C HIS A 80 -1.09 -5.69 -9.96
N LEU A 81 0.25 -5.73 -10.13
CA LEU A 81 1.19 -5.52 -9.03
C LEU A 81 1.05 -4.13 -8.40
N LEU A 82 0.82 -3.08 -9.19
CA LEU A 82 0.59 -1.72 -8.68
C LEU A 82 -0.68 -1.62 -7.84
N GLN A 83 -1.75 -2.34 -8.21
CA GLN A 83 -2.97 -2.41 -7.40
C GLN A 83 -2.74 -3.13 -6.06
N LEU A 84 -1.97 -4.22 -6.06
CA LEU A 84 -1.58 -4.90 -4.82
C LEU A 84 -0.67 -4.01 -3.95
N ARG A 85 0.29 -3.31 -4.57
CA ARG A 85 1.16 -2.34 -3.88
C ARG A 85 0.34 -1.22 -3.24
N GLN A 86 -0.61 -0.64 -3.97
CA GLN A 86 -1.50 0.39 -3.45
C GLN A 86 -2.32 -0.11 -2.26
N ALA A 87 -2.67 -1.39 -2.24
CA ALA A 87 -3.40 -2.02 -1.16
C ALA A 87 -2.53 -2.37 0.07
N GLY A 88 -1.22 -2.52 -0.09
CA GLY A 88 -0.30 -2.81 1.01
C GLY A 88 0.81 -3.82 0.73
N LEU A 89 0.92 -4.36 -0.50
CA LEU A 89 2.03 -5.24 -0.85
C LEU A 89 3.36 -4.48 -0.80
N THR A 90 4.39 -5.08 -0.20
CA THR A 90 5.70 -4.42 -0.02
C THR A 90 6.86 -5.12 -0.73
N HIS A 91 6.80 -6.45 -0.95
CA HIS A 91 7.91 -7.23 -1.51
C HIS A 91 7.48 -8.17 -2.63
N ILE A 92 8.31 -8.26 -3.66
CA ILE A 92 8.27 -9.30 -4.70
C ILE A 92 9.38 -10.30 -4.42
N HIS A 93 9.05 -11.57 -4.22
CA HIS A 93 10.03 -12.67 -4.16
C HIS A 93 10.13 -13.30 -5.54
N LEU A 94 11.27 -13.11 -6.20
CA LEU A 94 11.57 -13.75 -7.46
C LEU A 94 12.05 -15.19 -7.22
N LEU A 95 11.42 -16.16 -7.89
CA LEU A 95 12.01 -17.49 -8.10
C LEU A 95 13.44 -17.35 -8.69
N PRO A 96 14.25 -18.43 -8.67
CA PRO A 96 15.67 -18.40 -9.06
C PRO A 96 15.96 -17.52 -10.28
N ALA A 97 16.71 -16.44 -10.05
CA ALA A 97 17.10 -15.47 -11.07
C ALA A 97 18.63 -15.36 -11.23
N PHE A 98 19.38 -16.22 -10.53
CA PHE A 98 20.79 -16.50 -10.81
C PHE A 98 20.91 -17.47 -12.01
N ASP A 99 22.11 -17.63 -12.56
CA ASP A 99 22.38 -18.52 -13.70
C ASP A 99 22.06 -19.99 -13.42
N ILE A 100 21.09 -20.54 -14.15
CA ILE A 100 20.54 -21.89 -14.00
C ILE A 100 20.99 -22.82 -15.13
N ALA A 101 21.00 -24.12 -14.86
CA ALA A 101 21.51 -25.12 -15.82
C ALA A 101 20.43 -25.74 -16.73
N SER A 102 19.15 -25.52 -16.42
CA SER A 102 18.01 -26.29 -16.95
C SER A 102 17.27 -25.63 -18.11
N VAL A 103 17.61 -24.38 -18.47
CA VAL A 103 17.05 -23.69 -19.64
C VAL A 103 18.19 -23.36 -20.63
N ILE A 104 17.96 -23.63 -21.92
CA ILE A 104 18.92 -23.26 -22.97
C ILE A 104 18.88 -21.74 -23.13
N GLU A 105 19.96 -21.02 -22.81
CA GLU A 105 19.93 -19.55 -22.83
C GLU A 105 19.63 -18.96 -24.22
N LYS A 106 20.12 -19.57 -25.30
CA LYS A 106 19.94 -19.05 -26.67
C LYS A 106 18.53 -19.35 -27.21
N PRO A 107 17.69 -18.33 -27.47
CA PRO A 107 16.32 -18.57 -27.93
C PRO A 107 16.22 -19.36 -29.24
N THR A 108 17.22 -19.25 -30.14
CA THR A 108 17.26 -19.98 -31.41
C THR A 108 17.46 -21.49 -31.27
N ASP A 109 17.95 -21.93 -30.11
CA ASP A 109 18.28 -23.32 -29.83
C ASP A 109 17.17 -23.99 -28.99
N ARG A 110 16.11 -23.24 -28.65
CA ARG A 110 14.94 -23.73 -27.91
C ARG A 110 13.88 -24.29 -28.84
N THR A 111 13.09 -25.22 -28.34
CA THR A 111 11.92 -25.79 -29.02
C THR A 111 10.69 -25.65 -28.11
N GLU A 112 9.82 -24.70 -28.45
CA GLU A 112 8.55 -24.51 -27.72
C GLU A 112 7.50 -25.56 -28.15
N PRO A 113 6.70 -26.11 -27.22
CA PRO A 113 5.67 -27.07 -27.57
C PRO A 113 4.53 -26.40 -28.36
N THR A 114 4.17 -26.97 -29.51
CA THR A 114 2.95 -26.56 -30.23
C THR A 114 1.75 -27.33 -29.69
N ILE A 115 0.91 -26.65 -28.90
CA ILE A 115 -0.22 -27.28 -28.22
C ILE A 115 -1.53 -26.77 -28.83
N SER A 116 -2.29 -27.69 -29.41
CA SER A 116 -3.72 -27.48 -29.72
C SER A 116 -4.52 -28.24 -28.67
N PHE A 117 -5.29 -27.52 -27.82
CA PHE A 117 -6.03 -28.16 -26.74
C PHE A 117 -6.98 -29.22 -27.31
N ASN A 118 -6.76 -30.48 -26.90
CA ASN A 118 -7.64 -31.59 -27.17
C ASN A 118 -7.79 -32.42 -25.89
N PRO A 119 -8.99 -32.43 -25.27
CA PRO A 119 -9.25 -33.21 -24.06
C PRO A 119 -8.91 -34.71 -24.18
N ALA A 120 -8.89 -35.26 -25.40
CA ALA A 120 -8.62 -36.67 -25.67
C ALA A 120 -7.15 -37.01 -25.97
N ILE A 121 -6.31 -36.05 -26.37
CA ILE A 121 -4.91 -36.29 -26.81
C ILE A 121 -3.88 -35.81 -25.77
N GLY A 122 -4.29 -35.04 -24.75
CA GLY A 122 -3.48 -34.74 -23.57
C GLY A 122 -2.33 -33.75 -23.84
N PRO A 123 -2.48 -32.44 -23.53
CA PRO A 123 -1.46 -31.43 -23.77
C PRO A 123 -0.12 -31.72 -23.07
N GLN A 124 -0.14 -32.46 -21.96
CA GLN A 124 1.06 -32.89 -21.25
C GLN A 124 2.07 -33.68 -22.09
N ALA A 125 1.63 -34.43 -23.11
CA ALA A 125 2.56 -35.19 -23.96
C ALA A 125 3.39 -34.25 -24.85
N ALA A 126 2.81 -33.14 -25.30
CA ALA A 126 3.52 -32.12 -26.07
C ALA A 126 4.49 -31.33 -25.19
N VAL A 127 4.08 -31.00 -23.96
CA VAL A 127 4.96 -30.41 -22.95
C VAL A 127 6.13 -31.34 -22.64
N ASP A 128 5.86 -32.62 -22.34
CA ASP A 128 6.90 -33.63 -22.05
C ASP A 128 7.88 -33.82 -23.22
N ALA A 129 7.40 -33.72 -24.47
CA ALA A 129 8.26 -33.84 -25.65
C ALA A 129 9.19 -32.62 -25.87
N ALA A 130 8.79 -31.43 -25.40
CA ALA A 130 9.57 -30.19 -25.51
C ALA A 130 10.39 -29.88 -24.25
N ARG A 131 10.07 -30.54 -23.14
CA ARG A 131 10.75 -30.47 -21.85
C ARG A 131 12.27 -30.51 -22.01
N GLN A 132 12.99 -29.72 -21.21
CA GLN A 132 14.45 -29.50 -21.29
C GLN A 132 14.94 -28.74 -22.53
N THR A 133 14.07 -28.48 -23.51
CA THR A 133 14.40 -27.71 -24.71
C THR A 133 13.53 -26.48 -24.90
N ASP A 134 12.45 -26.34 -24.13
CA ASP A 134 11.64 -25.12 -24.12
C ASP A 134 12.28 -24.02 -23.27
N SER A 135 11.57 -22.92 -23.08
CA SER A 135 12.04 -21.78 -22.29
C SER A 135 11.69 -21.85 -20.80
N PHE A 136 11.23 -22.99 -20.29
CA PHE A 136 10.63 -23.05 -18.95
C PHE A 136 11.40 -23.93 -17.98
N ASN A 137 11.80 -23.36 -16.86
CA ASN A 137 12.07 -24.09 -15.63
C ASN A 137 11.87 -23.14 -14.44
N TRP A 138 11.57 -23.64 -13.25
CA TRP A 138 11.63 -22.81 -12.03
C TRP A 138 13.05 -22.35 -11.71
N GLY A 139 14.07 -23.11 -12.10
CA GLY A 139 15.46 -22.71 -11.97
C GLY A 139 16.16 -23.10 -10.66
N TYR A 140 15.61 -24.06 -9.91
CA TYR A 140 16.28 -24.67 -8.75
C TYR A 140 17.40 -25.64 -9.19
N ASP A 141 18.23 -25.22 -10.16
CA ASP A 141 19.31 -25.99 -10.77
C ASP A 141 20.56 -25.10 -10.92
N PRO A 142 21.28 -24.78 -9.82
CA PRO A 142 22.32 -23.76 -9.87
C PRO A 142 23.51 -24.13 -10.74
N TYR A 143 23.83 -23.22 -11.68
CA TYR A 143 25.04 -23.32 -12.50
C TYR A 143 26.10 -22.32 -12.02
N HIS A 144 25.78 -21.02 -11.95
CA HIS A 144 26.65 -19.99 -11.38
C HIS A 144 25.90 -19.05 -10.42
N TYR A 145 26.14 -19.21 -9.12
CA TYR A 145 25.47 -18.45 -8.06
C TYR A 145 25.60 -16.92 -8.13
N GLY A 146 26.57 -16.38 -8.88
CA GLY A 146 26.96 -14.96 -8.81
C GLY A 146 26.68 -14.15 -10.08
N ALA A 147 25.86 -14.67 -10.99
CA ALA A 147 25.48 -14.04 -12.25
C ALA A 147 23.95 -14.15 -12.46
N PRO A 148 23.28 -13.13 -13.04
CA PRO A 148 21.89 -13.25 -13.47
C PRO A 148 21.70 -14.30 -14.56
N GLU A 149 20.52 -14.91 -14.58
CA GLU A 149 20.10 -15.88 -15.59
C GLU A 149 20.07 -15.27 -17.00
N GLY A 150 20.67 -15.96 -17.97
CA GLY A 150 20.72 -15.48 -19.35
C GLY A 150 19.40 -15.65 -20.11
N SER A 151 18.64 -16.72 -19.83
CA SER A 151 17.39 -16.98 -20.55
C SER A 151 16.28 -15.96 -20.29
N TYR A 152 16.35 -15.23 -19.18
CA TYR A 152 15.48 -14.09 -18.85
C TYR A 152 16.00 -12.75 -19.38
N SER A 153 17.08 -12.73 -20.15
CA SER A 153 17.55 -11.52 -20.85
C SER A 153 17.16 -11.53 -22.32
N THR A 154 16.92 -10.36 -22.89
CA THR A 154 16.68 -10.24 -24.34
C THR A 154 17.91 -10.59 -25.18
N ASN A 155 19.10 -10.52 -24.58
CA ASN A 155 20.33 -11.03 -25.16
C ASN A 155 21.17 -11.75 -24.09
N PRO A 156 21.24 -13.10 -24.13
CA PRO A 156 22.03 -13.85 -23.17
C PRO A 156 23.54 -13.64 -23.36
N ASP A 157 24.00 -13.30 -24.57
CA ASP A 157 25.43 -13.13 -24.83
C ASP A 157 25.91 -11.75 -24.31
N GLY A 158 26.74 -11.77 -23.27
CA GLY A 158 27.44 -10.59 -22.76
C GLY A 158 26.77 -9.93 -21.54
N VAL A 159 26.81 -8.60 -21.51
CA VAL A 159 26.48 -7.81 -20.31
C VAL A 159 25.02 -7.36 -20.23
N THR A 160 24.20 -7.60 -21.27
CA THR A 160 22.79 -7.16 -21.33
C THR A 160 21.99 -7.67 -20.13
N ARG A 161 22.18 -8.93 -19.72
CA ARG A 161 21.54 -9.52 -18.53
C ARG A 161 21.79 -8.74 -17.24
N ILE A 162 22.93 -8.06 -17.11
CA ILE A 162 23.29 -7.27 -15.94
C ILE A 162 22.43 -6.00 -15.90
N LEU A 163 22.35 -5.31 -17.04
CA LEU A 163 21.57 -4.07 -17.16
C LEU A 163 20.08 -4.35 -16.98
N GLU A 164 19.53 -5.35 -17.66
CA GLU A 164 18.08 -5.64 -17.61
C GLU A 164 17.63 -6.14 -16.23
N PHE A 165 18.47 -6.90 -15.51
CA PHE A 165 18.19 -7.25 -14.12
C PHE A 165 18.13 -6.00 -13.23
N ARG A 166 19.06 -5.05 -13.40
CA ARG A 166 19.05 -3.78 -12.67
C ARG A 166 17.86 -2.92 -13.04
N GLU A 167 17.44 -2.89 -14.31
CA GLU A 167 16.23 -2.20 -14.78
C GLU A 167 14.98 -2.76 -14.09
N MET A 168 14.84 -4.09 -14.01
CA MET A 168 13.75 -4.74 -13.27
C MET A 168 13.74 -4.32 -11.78
N VAL A 169 14.88 -4.44 -11.09
CA VAL A 169 14.97 -4.06 -9.66
C VAL A 169 14.64 -2.57 -9.47
N GLN A 170 15.18 -1.71 -10.32
CA GLN A 170 14.92 -0.27 -10.29
C GLN A 170 13.42 0.02 -10.49
N ALA A 171 12.79 -0.56 -11.50
CA ALA A 171 11.38 -0.35 -11.81
C ALA A 171 10.49 -0.79 -10.64
N LEU A 172 10.71 -1.98 -10.07
CA LEU A 172 9.96 -2.46 -8.91
C LEU A 172 10.14 -1.52 -7.70
N ASN A 173 11.36 -1.09 -7.39
CA ASN A 173 11.62 -0.18 -6.28
C ASN A 173 11.01 1.21 -6.46
N GLN A 174 11.10 1.78 -7.66
CA GLN A 174 10.49 3.09 -7.97
C GLN A 174 8.96 3.03 -7.83
N ASN A 175 8.38 1.86 -8.10
CA ASN A 175 6.96 1.59 -7.90
C ASN A 175 6.59 1.19 -6.46
N GLY A 176 7.52 1.29 -5.50
CA GLY A 176 7.24 1.03 -4.08
C GLY A 176 7.38 -0.42 -3.64
N LEU A 177 7.91 -1.31 -4.48
CA LEU A 177 8.10 -2.73 -4.17
C LEU A 177 9.59 -3.05 -3.97
N ARG A 178 9.91 -3.69 -2.85
CA ARG A 178 11.23 -4.27 -2.59
C ARG A 178 11.37 -5.62 -3.29
N VAL A 179 12.60 -6.03 -3.62
CA VAL A 179 12.87 -7.27 -4.36
C VAL A 179 13.62 -8.26 -3.48
N VAL A 180 13.02 -9.43 -3.28
CA VAL A 180 13.64 -10.60 -2.68
C VAL A 180 14.06 -11.57 -3.79
N MET A 181 15.22 -12.19 -3.62
CA MET A 181 15.72 -13.20 -4.55
C MET A 181 15.77 -14.57 -3.89
N ASP A 182 15.23 -15.59 -4.55
CA ASP A 182 15.45 -16.99 -4.18
C ASP A 182 16.90 -17.41 -4.44
N VAL A 183 17.54 -18.00 -3.43
CA VAL A 183 18.93 -18.45 -3.50
C VAL A 183 19.05 -19.90 -3.08
N VAL A 184 19.77 -20.68 -3.89
CA VAL A 184 19.79 -22.14 -3.83
C VAL A 184 21.20 -22.65 -3.55
N TYR A 185 21.77 -22.29 -2.41
CA TYR A 185 23.15 -22.68 -2.09
C TYR A 185 23.28 -24.13 -1.64
N ASN A 186 22.18 -24.85 -1.40
CA ASN A 186 22.16 -26.16 -0.79
C ASN A 186 22.60 -27.31 -1.72
N HIS A 187 22.62 -27.09 -3.03
CA HIS A 187 23.11 -28.05 -4.03
C HIS A 187 23.60 -27.36 -5.32
N THR A 188 24.21 -28.11 -6.24
CA THR A 188 24.48 -27.67 -7.63
C THR A 188 23.80 -28.60 -8.64
N ALA A 189 23.52 -28.09 -9.86
CA ALA A 189 22.86 -28.86 -10.91
C ALA A 189 23.62 -30.13 -11.32
N ALA A 190 24.95 -30.10 -11.29
CA ALA A 190 25.81 -31.24 -11.56
C ALA A 190 27.07 -31.21 -10.65
N SER A 191 27.76 -32.35 -10.58
CA SER A 191 29.01 -32.52 -9.82
C SER A 191 29.99 -33.41 -10.60
N GLY A 192 31.15 -33.70 -10.02
CA GLY A 192 32.22 -34.45 -10.69
C GLY A 192 32.75 -33.71 -11.92
N GLN A 193 32.99 -34.48 -12.99
CA GLN A 193 33.53 -33.99 -14.25
C GLN A 193 32.47 -33.74 -15.33
N ASP A 194 31.20 -33.69 -14.94
CA ASP A 194 30.10 -33.35 -15.85
C ASP A 194 30.30 -31.97 -16.51
N ASP A 195 29.79 -31.77 -17.72
CA ASP A 195 29.96 -30.51 -18.43
C ASP A 195 29.21 -29.34 -17.81
N LYS A 196 28.17 -29.60 -17.00
CA LYS A 196 27.46 -28.59 -16.19
C LYS A 196 28.02 -28.47 -14.77
N SER A 197 29.08 -29.21 -14.42
CA SER A 197 29.77 -29.09 -13.12
C SER A 197 30.82 -27.98 -13.18
N VAL A 198 30.85 -27.10 -12.18
CA VAL A 198 31.85 -26.02 -12.07
C VAL A 198 32.75 -26.26 -10.85
N LEU A 199 32.18 -26.22 -9.66
CA LEU A 199 32.92 -26.26 -8.40
C LEU A 199 33.71 -27.57 -8.24
N ASP A 200 33.09 -28.71 -8.54
CA ASP A 200 33.73 -30.02 -8.39
C ASP A 200 34.78 -30.32 -9.46
N ARG A 201 34.73 -29.63 -10.61
CA ARG A 201 35.80 -29.72 -11.62
C ARG A 201 37.07 -29.03 -11.16
N ILE A 202 36.92 -27.93 -10.41
CA ILE A 202 38.04 -27.09 -9.95
C ILE A 202 38.66 -27.70 -8.69
N VAL A 203 37.85 -28.05 -7.68
CA VAL A 203 38.32 -28.66 -6.43
C VAL A 203 37.47 -29.89 -6.10
N PRO A 204 37.78 -31.05 -6.70
CA PRO A 204 37.00 -32.27 -6.51
C PRO A 204 36.84 -32.66 -5.04
N GLY A 205 35.61 -32.94 -4.63
CA GLY A 205 35.29 -33.45 -3.29
C GLY A 205 35.29 -32.42 -2.16
N TYR A 206 35.53 -31.13 -2.46
CA TYR A 206 35.53 -30.10 -1.42
C TYR A 206 34.15 -29.47 -1.22
N TYR A 207 33.53 -28.92 -2.27
CA TYR A 207 32.31 -28.11 -2.12
C TYR A 207 31.06 -28.91 -1.75
N TYR A 208 31.16 -30.23 -1.66
CA TYR A 208 30.04 -31.15 -1.53
C TYR A 208 30.09 -31.95 -0.22
N ARG A 209 28.91 -32.38 0.22
CA ARG A 209 28.74 -33.16 1.44
C ARG A 209 28.81 -34.65 1.13
N TYR A 210 29.70 -35.35 1.82
CA TYR A 210 29.84 -36.81 1.72
C TYR A 210 29.56 -37.49 3.06
N ASP A 211 29.07 -38.72 3.00
CA ASP A 211 28.97 -39.60 4.17
C ASP A 211 30.37 -40.15 4.57
N ALA A 212 30.41 -40.92 5.66
CA ALA A 212 31.66 -41.52 6.16
C ALA A 212 32.28 -42.56 5.21
N ALA A 213 31.52 -43.09 4.25
CA ALA A 213 31.99 -44.01 3.22
C ALA A 213 32.48 -43.29 1.95
N GLY A 214 32.34 -41.95 1.88
CA GLY A 214 32.69 -41.15 0.71
C GLY A 214 31.57 -41.10 -0.34
N THR A 215 30.34 -41.49 0.01
CA THR A 215 29.16 -41.34 -0.85
C THR A 215 28.67 -39.89 -0.80
N LEU A 216 28.44 -39.30 -1.97
CA LEU A 216 27.86 -37.97 -2.08
C LEU A 216 26.41 -37.98 -1.57
N TYR A 217 26.06 -37.03 -0.70
CA TYR A 217 24.66 -36.84 -0.32
C TYR A 217 23.87 -36.16 -1.46
N GLN A 218 22.63 -36.61 -1.65
CA GLN A 218 21.72 -36.09 -2.67
C GLN A 218 20.30 -35.92 -2.12
N SER A 219 20.20 -35.33 -0.93
CA SER A 219 18.93 -35.21 -0.21
C SER A 219 18.09 -34.02 -0.68
N SER A 220 18.68 -33.02 -1.33
CA SER A 220 17.93 -31.89 -1.90
C SER A 220 17.14 -32.29 -3.15
N CYS A 221 17.79 -33.05 -4.03
CA CYS A 221 17.38 -33.51 -5.37
C CYS A 221 18.64 -33.79 -6.22
N CYS A 222 19.73 -33.07 -5.95
CA CYS A 222 20.96 -33.03 -6.74
C CYS A 222 22.20 -33.23 -5.84
N ALA A 223 23.37 -32.68 -6.21
CA ALA A 223 24.59 -32.85 -5.43
C ALA A 223 24.64 -31.86 -4.25
N ASP A 224 24.41 -32.34 -3.02
CA ASP A 224 24.33 -31.49 -1.82
C ASP A 224 25.67 -30.79 -1.54
N THR A 225 25.65 -29.47 -1.36
CA THR A 225 26.85 -28.68 -1.02
C THR A 225 27.16 -28.77 0.47
N ALA A 226 28.41 -28.47 0.83
CA ALA A 226 28.88 -28.44 2.22
C ALA A 226 29.20 -27.01 2.67
N THR A 227 28.18 -26.18 2.97
CA THR A 227 28.39 -24.81 3.48
C THR A 227 29.04 -24.76 4.86
N GLU A 228 29.15 -25.87 5.57
CA GLU A 228 29.98 -25.99 6.77
C GLU A 228 31.50 -25.87 6.47
N TYR A 229 31.90 -25.94 5.20
CA TYR A 229 33.29 -25.73 4.79
C TYR A 229 33.55 -24.27 4.44
N ALA A 230 34.69 -23.75 4.92
CA ALA A 230 35.02 -22.34 4.88
C ALA A 230 34.92 -21.69 3.48
N MET A 231 35.38 -22.37 2.42
CA MET A 231 35.32 -21.76 1.08
C MET A 231 33.95 -21.87 0.41
N MET A 232 33.10 -22.80 0.83
CA MET A 232 31.70 -22.84 0.36
C MET A 232 30.86 -21.79 1.10
N GLU A 233 31.05 -21.64 2.42
CA GLU A 233 30.45 -20.52 3.19
C GLU A 233 30.87 -19.16 2.62
N LYS A 234 32.18 -19.00 2.35
CA LYS A 234 32.69 -17.78 1.74
C LYS A 234 32.04 -17.51 0.38
N LEU A 235 31.93 -18.53 -0.48
CA LEU A 235 31.28 -18.39 -1.78
C LEU A 235 29.84 -17.89 -1.61
N MET A 236 29.07 -18.52 -0.72
CA MET A 236 27.69 -18.13 -0.41
C MET A 236 27.59 -16.67 0.08
N ILE A 237 28.41 -16.27 1.05
CA ILE A 237 28.40 -14.89 1.57
C ILE A 237 28.81 -13.89 0.47
N ASP A 238 29.88 -14.17 -0.26
CA ASP A 238 30.40 -13.26 -1.29
C ASP A 238 29.38 -13.02 -2.41
N THR A 239 28.64 -14.05 -2.84
CA THR A 239 27.63 -13.91 -3.89
C THR A 239 26.35 -13.24 -3.39
N VAL A 240 25.90 -13.53 -2.17
CA VAL A 240 24.79 -12.81 -1.53
C VAL A 240 25.11 -11.32 -1.38
N VAL A 241 26.29 -10.98 -0.87
CA VAL A 241 26.73 -9.58 -0.73
C VAL A 241 26.85 -8.90 -2.10
N ARG A 242 27.28 -9.62 -3.15
CA ARG A 242 27.29 -9.09 -4.52
C ARG A 242 25.89 -8.74 -5.01
N PHE A 243 24.90 -9.61 -4.81
CA PHE A 243 23.52 -9.29 -5.19
C PHE A 243 22.95 -8.12 -4.39
N ALA A 244 23.28 -8.03 -3.11
CA ALA A 244 22.90 -6.90 -2.27
C ALA A 244 23.52 -5.58 -2.74
N THR A 245 24.81 -5.54 -3.11
CA THR A 245 25.49 -4.28 -3.45
C THR A 245 25.41 -3.92 -4.93
N ALA A 246 25.72 -4.87 -5.82
CA ALA A 246 25.79 -4.62 -7.26
C ALA A 246 24.42 -4.63 -7.94
N TYR A 247 23.47 -5.39 -7.39
CA TYR A 247 22.10 -5.52 -7.93
C TYR A 247 21.03 -4.99 -6.99
N LYS A 248 21.42 -4.43 -5.83
CA LYS A 248 20.53 -3.80 -4.86
C LYS A 248 19.37 -4.72 -4.46
N ILE A 249 19.58 -6.02 -4.29
CA ILE A 249 18.52 -6.91 -3.77
C ILE A 249 18.19 -6.54 -2.31
N ASP A 250 16.90 -6.55 -1.98
CA ASP A 250 16.34 -6.10 -0.70
C ASP A 250 16.11 -7.24 0.31
N GLY A 251 16.24 -8.49 -0.11
CA GLY A 251 16.14 -9.65 0.77
C GLY A 251 16.44 -10.96 0.06
N PHE A 252 16.61 -12.03 0.82
CA PHE A 252 16.96 -13.34 0.28
C PHE A 252 16.14 -14.46 0.92
N ARG A 253 15.54 -15.30 0.06
CA ARG A 253 14.87 -16.55 0.46
C ARG A 253 15.84 -17.70 0.23
N PHE A 254 16.19 -18.43 1.28
CA PHE A 254 17.08 -19.58 1.21
C PHE A 254 16.29 -20.86 0.98
N ASP A 255 16.45 -21.42 -0.21
CA ASP A 255 15.96 -22.75 -0.57
C ASP A 255 16.59 -23.82 0.30
N LEU A 256 15.77 -24.77 0.78
CA LEU A 256 16.16 -25.84 1.69
C LEU A 256 17.19 -25.38 2.73
N MET A 257 16.88 -24.27 3.42
CA MET A 257 17.76 -23.63 4.39
C MET A 257 18.29 -24.62 5.44
N ASN A 258 17.50 -25.65 5.77
CA ASN A 258 17.90 -26.75 6.65
C ASN A 258 19.14 -27.55 6.21
N LEU A 259 19.61 -27.43 4.96
CA LEU A 259 20.87 -28.04 4.50
C LEU A 259 22.11 -27.18 4.80
N HIS A 260 21.91 -25.99 5.36
CA HIS A 260 22.95 -25.12 5.91
C HIS A 260 22.99 -25.22 7.44
N THR A 261 24.06 -24.70 8.07
CA THR A 261 24.09 -24.57 9.52
C THR A 261 23.46 -23.24 9.97
N ARG A 262 22.89 -23.20 11.17
CA ARG A 262 22.42 -21.96 11.82
C ARG A 262 23.52 -20.89 11.82
N GLN A 263 24.76 -21.27 12.13
CA GLN A 263 25.88 -20.33 12.10
C GLN A 263 26.15 -19.76 10.70
N ASN A 264 26.03 -20.57 9.63
CA ASN A 264 26.16 -20.05 8.26
C ASN A 264 25.12 -18.94 8.00
N MET A 265 23.87 -19.15 8.42
CA MET A 265 22.79 -18.17 8.22
C MET A 265 23.03 -16.88 9.00
N LEU A 266 23.48 -16.98 10.25
CA LEU A 266 23.86 -15.81 11.06
C LEU A 266 25.06 -15.05 10.48
N ASN A 267 26.03 -15.76 9.89
CA ASN A 267 27.18 -15.15 9.24
C ASN A 267 26.76 -14.37 7.98
N VAL A 268 25.82 -14.90 7.18
CA VAL A 268 25.22 -14.18 6.05
C VAL A 268 24.48 -12.93 6.54
N GLN A 269 23.64 -13.06 7.58
CA GLN A 269 22.91 -11.94 8.17
C GLN A 269 23.86 -10.83 8.64
N ALA A 270 24.92 -11.18 9.37
CA ALA A 270 25.91 -10.22 9.84
C ALA A 270 26.66 -9.52 8.70
N ALA A 271 27.00 -10.26 7.63
CA ALA A 271 27.66 -9.68 6.47
C ALA A 271 26.78 -8.67 5.72
N LEU A 272 25.48 -8.94 5.62
CA LEU A 272 24.51 -8.02 5.02
C LEU A 272 24.26 -6.81 5.90
N GLN A 273 24.07 -6.99 7.21
CA GLN A 273 23.82 -5.88 8.15
C GLN A 273 25.01 -4.91 8.26
N ALA A 274 26.22 -5.35 7.93
CA ALA A 274 27.40 -4.49 7.85
C ALA A 274 27.41 -3.54 6.65
N LEU A 275 26.48 -3.70 5.68
CA LEU A 275 26.39 -2.83 4.51
C LEU A 275 25.73 -1.49 4.87
N THR A 276 26.24 -0.39 4.31
CA THR A 276 25.77 0.97 4.63
C THR A 276 25.60 1.77 3.35
N PRO A 277 24.66 2.73 3.29
CA PRO A 277 24.47 3.55 2.10
C PRO A 277 25.73 4.30 1.68
N ALA A 278 26.51 4.79 2.64
CA ALA A 278 27.68 5.60 2.39
C ALA A 278 28.83 4.83 1.72
N THR A 279 29.04 3.57 2.06
CA THR A 279 30.17 2.77 1.54
C THR A 279 29.75 1.77 0.47
N HIS A 280 28.52 1.30 0.50
CA HIS A 280 28.04 0.19 -0.32
C HIS A 280 26.83 0.56 -1.20
N GLY A 281 26.27 1.77 -1.05
CA GLY A 281 25.12 2.21 -1.84
C GLY A 281 23.79 1.53 -1.49
N VAL A 282 23.73 0.78 -0.37
CA VAL A 282 22.55 0.09 0.15
C VAL A 282 22.52 0.11 1.67
N ASP A 283 21.33 0.15 2.25
CA ASP A 283 21.13 0.01 3.70
C ASP A 283 20.98 -1.46 4.07
N GLY A 284 22.07 -2.06 4.55
CA GLY A 284 22.12 -3.47 4.95
C GLY A 284 21.22 -3.82 6.12
N SER A 285 20.88 -2.85 6.97
CA SER A 285 19.99 -3.06 8.12
C SER A 285 18.54 -3.36 7.72
N LYS A 286 18.20 -3.09 6.45
CA LYS A 286 16.87 -3.30 5.87
C LYS A 286 16.79 -4.53 4.97
N ILE A 287 17.88 -5.30 4.86
CA ILE A 287 17.88 -6.54 4.08
C ILE A 287 17.36 -7.68 4.94
N TYR A 288 16.25 -8.28 4.50
CA TYR A 288 15.57 -9.33 5.26
C TYR A 288 15.91 -10.73 4.74
N LEU A 289 16.04 -11.70 5.65
CA LEU A 289 16.39 -13.09 5.35
C LEU A 289 15.31 -14.03 5.84
N TYR A 290 14.94 -15.00 5.01
CA TYR A 290 14.09 -16.11 5.40
C TYR A 290 14.39 -17.37 4.59
N GLY A 291 13.81 -18.52 4.94
CA GLY A 291 14.01 -19.74 4.17
C GLY A 291 13.25 -20.96 4.66
N GLU A 292 13.59 -22.09 4.06
CA GLU A 292 12.95 -23.38 4.30
C GLU A 292 13.66 -24.20 5.40
N GLY A 293 13.18 -24.07 6.63
CA GLY A 293 13.74 -24.75 7.81
C GLY A 293 13.15 -26.14 8.05
N TRP A 294 13.09 -27.02 7.04
CA TRP A 294 12.50 -28.36 7.14
C TRP A 294 13.30 -29.34 8.02
N ASP A 295 12.65 -30.42 8.50
CA ASP A 295 13.27 -31.41 9.39
C ASP A 295 13.82 -32.67 8.69
N PHE A 296 14.61 -32.48 7.64
CA PHE A 296 15.31 -33.57 6.93
C PHE A 296 16.66 -33.10 6.37
N GLY A 297 17.35 -33.98 5.62
CA GLY A 297 18.43 -33.58 4.73
C GLY A 297 19.84 -33.87 5.24
N SER A 298 20.82 -33.70 4.35
CA SER A 298 22.18 -34.20 4.54
C SER A 298 22.96 -33.50 5.65
N ALA A 299 22.65 -32.26 5.99
CA ALA A 299 23.22 -31.60 7.16
C ALA A 299 22.85 -32.35 8.46
N LYS A 300 21.57 -32.72 8.60
CA LYS A 300 21.07 -33.55 9.71
C LYS A 300 21.68 -34.95 9.67
N ASP A 301 21.70 -35.61 8.52
CA ASP A 301 22.23 -36.98 8.37
C ASP A 301 23.74 -37.07 8.61
N LYS A 302 24.49 -36.00 8.31
CA LYS A 302 25.91 -35.87 8.65
C LYS A 302 26.16 -35.64 10.15
N GLY A 303 25.12 -35.38 10.94
CA GLY A 303 25.20 -35.18 12.38
C GLY A 303 25.44 -33.73 12.80
N LEU A 304 25.13 -32.74 11.96
CA LEU A 304 25.20 -31.32 12.32
C LEU A 304 24.00 -30.93 13.20
N THR A 305 23.88 -31.47 14.41
CA THR A 305 22.69 -31.32 15.27
C THR A 305 22.90 -30.46 16.51
N VAL A 306 24.12 -30.01 16.79
CA VAL A 306 24.47 -29.25 18.01
C VAL A 306 24.79 -27.80 17.67
N CYS A 307 24.04 -26.87 18.24
CA CYS A 307 24.23 -25.43 18.00
C CYS A 307 25.52 -24.89 18.63
N PRO A 308 26.18 -23.88 18.01
CA PRO A 308 25.68 -23.05 16.91
C PRO A 308 25.81 -23.68 15.51
N HIS A 309 26.49 -24.82 15.36
CA HIS A 309 26.68 -25.52 14.08
C HIS A 309 25.60 -26.56 13.78
N CYS A 310 24.43 -26.44 14.42
CA CYS A 310 23.26 -27.23 14.12
C CYS A 310 22.71 -26.85 12.74
N TYR A 311 22.08 -27.79 12.04
CA TYR A 311 21.36 -27.56 10.80
C TYR A 311 20.23 -26.54 11.03
N ALA A 312 20.01 -25.64 10.06
CA ALA A 312 19.10 -24.49 10.16
C ALA A 312 17.61 -24.88 10.00
N HIS A 313 17.17 -25.84 10.81
CA HIS A 313 15.78 -26.24 10.95
C HIS A 313 15.00 -25.25 11.83
N LYS A 314 13.68 -25.14 11.63
CA LYS A 314 12.81 -24.10 12.23
C LYS A 314 13.04 -23.87 13.74
N TYR A 315 13.10 -24.92 14.56
CA TYR A 315 13.33 -24.79 16.02
C TYR A 315 14.78 -24.48 16.41
N ASN A 316 15.75 -24.76 15.53
CA ASN A 316 17.12 -24.32 15.74
C ASN A 316 17.30 -22.83 15.36
N MET A 317 16.41 -22.31 14.51
CA MET A 317 16.43 -20.92 14.04
C MET A 317 15.66 -19.95 14.94
N THR A 318 14.93 -20.44 15.94
CA THR A 318 14.29 -19.63 16.97
C THR A 318 15.26 -18.60 17.58
N GLY A 319 14.82 -17.35 17.68
CA GLY A 319 15.60 -16.23 18.23
C GLY A 319 16.78 -15.78 17.37
N SER A 320 16.77 -16.08 16.07
CA SER A 320 17.79 -15.62 15.09
C SER A 320 17.38 -14.34 14.36
N GLY A 321 16.10 -13.98 14.37
CA GLY A 321 15.53 -12.93 13.54
C GLY A 321 15.48 -13.27 12.05
N ILE A 322 15.71 -14.53 11.65
CA ILE A 322 15.62 -15.01 10.27
C ILE A 322 14.28 -15.76 10.11
N GLY A 323 13.51 -15.40 9.09
CA GLY A 323 12.21 -16.02 8.82
C GLY A 323 12.30 -17.50 8.44
N VAL A 324 11.29 -18.27 8.84
CA VAL A 324 11.10 -19.65 8.41
C VAL A 324 9.67 -19.85 7.95
N PHE A 325 9.49 -20.56 6.83
CA PHE A 325 8.15 -20.93 6.35
C PHE A 325 7.38 -21.73 7.40
N ASN A 326 6.20 -21.22 7.76
CA ASN A 326 5.30 -21.79 8.75
C ASN A 326 4.35 -22.81 8.08
N ASP A 327 4.78 -24.07 8.02
CA ASP A 327 3.98 -25.20 7.56
C ASP A 327 2.81 -25.55 8.51
N ILE A 328 2.86 -25.10 9.77
CA ILE A 328 1.82 -25.36 10.78
C ILE A 328 0.53 -24.65 10.40
N ILE A 329 0.59 -23.34 10.10
CA ILE A 329 -0.60 -22.59 9.65
C ILE A 329 -1.12 -23.10 8.31
N ARG A 330 -0.22 -23.42 7.38
CA ARG A 330 -0.56 -23.98 6.06
C ARG A 330 -1.40 -25.26 6.21
N ASP A 331 -0.87 -26.24 6.94
CA ASP A 331 -1.48 -27.56 7.05
C ASP A 331 -2.78 -27.51 7.86
N ALA A 332 -2.84 -26.68 8.90
CA ALA A 332 -4.06 -26.47 9.67
C ALA A 332 -5.16 -25.77 8.83
N ALA A 333 -4.79 -24.80 8.00
CA ALA A 333 -5.73 -24.07 7.15
C ALA A 333 -6.39 -25.00 6.12
N HIS A 334 -5.61 -25.72 5.30
CA HIS A 334 -6.17 -26.48 4.16
C HIS A 334 -6.03 -28.00 4.26
N GLY A 335 -5.55 -28.56 5.37
CA GLY A 335 -5.45 -30.01 5.60
C GLY A 335 -4.18 -30.66 5.03
N GLY A 336 -3.17 -29.83 4.75
CA GLY A 336 -1.83 -30.21 4.31
C GLY A 336 -1.74 -30.91 2.96
N TYR A 337 -0.55 -31.43 2.70
CA TYR A 337 -0.16 -32.08 1.45
C TYR A 337 -0.15 -33.61 1.56
N SER A 338 -0.32 -34.28 0.43
CA SER A 338 -0.17 -35.72 0.28
C SER A 338 0.19 -36.02 -1.17
N THR A 339 0.81 -37.17 -1.46
CA THR A 339 0.92 -37.75 -2.82
C THR A 339 -0.05 -38.92 -3.03
N ASP A 340 -0.63 -39.46 -1.95
CA ASP A 340 -1.66 -40.49 -2.00
C ASP A 340 -2.99 -39.95 -2.57
N THR A 341 -3.73 -40.83 -3.27
CA THR A 341 -5.01 -40.49 -3.91
C THR A 341 -6.12 -40.19 -2.90
N VAL A 342 -6.11 -40.80 -1.71
CA VAL A 342 -7.08 -40.51 -0.65
C VAL A 342 -6.59 -39.34 0.20
N GLY A 343 -5.30 -39.34 0.56
CA GLY A 343 -4.71 -38.33 1.45
C GLY A 343 -4.85 -36.88 0.97
N ILE A 344 -4.82 -36.62 -0.34
CA ILE A 344 -5.01 -35.24 -0.88
C ILE A 344 -6.38 -34.64 -0.55
N ARG A 345 -7.36 -35.48 -0.26
CA ARG A 345 -8.72 -35.07 0.09
C ARG A 345 -8.90 -34.80 1.59
N ARG A 346 -7.83 -34.87 2.38
CA ARG A 346 -7.88 -34.47 3.79
C ARG A 346 -8.23 -32.99 3.87
N GLN A 347 -9.30 -32.67 4.59
CA GLN A 347 -9.77 -31.30 4.79
C GLN A 347 -9.03 -30.64 5.96
N GLY A 348 -8.92 -29.31 5.92
CA GLY A 348 -8.51 -28.45 7.03
C GLY A 348 -9.62 -27.46 7.39
N PHE A 349 -9.26 -26.43 8.13
CA PHE A 349 -10.20 -25.42 8.62
C PHE A 349 -11.00 -24.73 7.51
N ILE A 350 -10.36 -24.31 6.41
CA ILE A 350 -11.03 -23.47 5.39
C ILE A 350 -11.95 -24.25 4.45
N ASN A 351 -11.75 -25.58 4.35
CA ASN A 351 -12.34 -26.40 3.31
C ASN A 351 -13.15 -27.60 3.83
N GLY A 352 -13.65 -27.53 5.08
CA GLY A 352 -14.74 -28.39 5.51
C GLY A 352 -14.41 -29.49 6.53
N LEU A 353 -13.26 -29.44 7.21
CA LEU A 353 -12.89 -30.46 8.19
C LEU A 353 -14.01 -30.66 9.23
N SER A 354 -14.63 -31.84 9.22
CA SER A 354 -15.83 -32.21 10.00
C SER A 354 -17.13 -31.46 9.62
N TYR A 355 -17.11 -30.14 9.49
CA TYR A 355 -18.34 -29.33 9.35
C TYR A 355 -18.93 -29.31 7.92
N ASP A 356 -18.16 -29.69 6.90
CA ASP A 356 -18.61 -29.79 5.51
C ASP A 356 -17.90 -30.97 4.82
N TRP A 357 -18.14 -32.18 5.34
CA TRP A 357 -17.39 -33.38 4.98
C TRP A 357 -17.52 -33.76 3.49
N ASN A 358 -16.38 -34.01 2.85
CA ASN A 358 -16.29 -34.28 1.42
C ASN A 358 -16.55 -35.74 0.98
N GLY A 359 -16.90 -36.65 1.89
CA GLY A 359 -17.32 -38.02 1.56
C GLY A 359 -16.23 -39.10 1.57
N TYR A 360 -14.99 -38.75 1.91
CA TYR A 360 -13.86 -39.67 1.88
C TYR A 360 -13.42 -40.15 3.26
N ALA A 361 -12.90 -41.38 3.30
CA ALA A 361 -12.34 -42.00 4.50
C ALA A 361 -10.85 -41.69 4.65
N TYR A 362 -10.50 -40.81 5.57
CA TYR A 362 -9.12 -40.57 6.02
C TYR A 362 -9.08 -40.42 7.55
N PRO A 363 -7.92 -40.65 8.20
CA PRO A 363 -7.75 -40.40 9.64
C PRO A 363 -7.97 -38.92 9.99
N ASN A 364 -8.31 -38.65 11.25
CA ASN A 364 -8.40 -37.31 11.82
C ASN A 364 -9.37 -36.37 11.08
N ARG A 365 -10.62 -36.82 10.87
CA ARG A 365 -11.66 -36.07 10.13
C ARG A 365 -12.85 -35.64 10.99
N PHE A 366 -12.81 -35.94 12.27
CA PHE A 366 -13.93 -35.77 13.19
C PHE A 366 -13.88 -34.38 13.84
N GLN A 367 -14.95 -34.04 14.55
CA GLN A 367 -15.07 -32.75 15.24
C GLN A 367 -13.92 -32.50 16.22
N SER A 368 -13.42 -33.54 16.91
CA SER A 368 -12.25 -33.42 17.78
C SER A 368 -10.99 -32.98 17.03
N ASP A 369 -10.84 -33.39 15.77
CA ASP A 369 -9.69 -33.00 14.93
C ASP A 369 -9.84 -31.57 14.44
N LEU A 370 -11.07 -31.12 14.14
CA LEU A 370 -11.37 -29.71 13.86
C LEU A 370 -10.98 -28.84 15.06
N HIS A 371 -11.31 -29.26 16.29
CA HIS A 371 -10.96 -28.51 17.50
C HIS A 371 -9.45 -28.39 17.70
N VAL A 372 -8.70 -29.46 17.45
CA VAL A 372 -7.23 -29.43 17.44
C VAL A 372 -6.72 -28.44 16.40
N VAL A 373 -7.22 -28.50 15.17
CA VAL A 373 -6.85 -27.58 14.09
C VAL A 373 -7.15 -26.12 14.45
N MET A 374 -8.28 -25.85 15.12
CA MET A 374 -8.63 -24.51 15.59
C MET A 374 -7.65 -24.00 16.65
N ASP A 375 -7.22 -24.84 17.60
CA ASP A 375 -6.20 -24.48 18.59
C ASP A 375 -4.81 -24.27 17.96
N THR A 376 -4.44 -25.10 16.98
CA THR A 376 -3.24 -24.90 16.17
C THR A 376 -3.27 -23.55 15.43
N LEU A 377 -4.39 -23.20 14.80
CA LEU A 377 -4.55 -21.91 14.12
C LEU A 377 -4.51 -20.72 15.09
N ARG A 378 -5.15 -20.81 16.27
CA ARG A 378 -5.03 -19.76 17.31
C ARG A 378 -3.58 -19.51 17.70
N SER A 379 -2.77 -20.57 17.79
CA SER A 379 -1.33 -20.43 18.07
C SER A 379 -0.61 -19.76 16.90
N ALA A 380 -0.85 -20.24 15.68
CA ALA A 380 -0.13 -19.77 14.50
C ALA A 380 -0.49 -18.33 14.09
N LEU A 381 -1.74 -17.89 14.28
CA LEU A 381 -2.19 -16.52 14.03
C LEU A 381 -1.46 -15.48 14.90
N ARG A 382 -0.89 -15.91 16.03
CA ARG A 382 -0.08 -15.04 16.91
C ARG A 382 1.32 -14.81 16.38
N GLY A 383 1.81 -15.60 15.42
CA GLY A 383 3.12 -15.44 14.78
C GLY A 383 4.35 -15.69 15.69
N SER A 384 4.18 -15.59 17.01
CA SER A 384 5.17 -15.88 18.05
C SER A 384 4.50 -16.16 19.40
N GLY A 385 5.26 -16.72 20.33
CA GLY A 385 4.87 -16.86 21.73
C GLY A 385 4.17 -18.17 22.11
N THR A 386 3.41 -18.14 23.20
CA THR A 386 2.97 -19.36 23.92
C THR A 386 2.03 -20.25 23.11
N ASP A 387 2.29 -21.56 23.18
CA ASP A 387 1.46 -22.62 22.62
C ASP A 387 0.03 -22.58 23.19
N TRP A 388 -0.98 -22.51 22.33
CA TRP A 388 -2.38 -22.57 22.73
C TRP A 388 -2.81 -24.02 22.97
N ASN A 389 -3.16 -24.35 24.21
CA ASN A 389 -3.56 -25.70 24.64
C ASN A 389 -2.55 -26.83 24.32
N GLY A 390 -1.28 -26.50 24.03
CA GLY A 390 -0.24 -27.48 23.69
C GLY A 390 -0.41 -28.13 22.31
N GLN A 391 -1.15 -27.48 21.39
CA GLN A 391 -1.46 -28.00 20.05
C GLN A 391 -0.77 -27.23 18.92
N GLY A 392 -0.23 -26.05 19.21
CA GLY A 392 0.36 -25.13 18.24
C GLY A 392 1.81 -25.40 17.89
N ASN A 393 2.59 -25.97 18.82
CA ASN A 393 4.02 -26.23 18.66
C ASN A 393 4.79 -25.01 18.08
N PRO A 394 4.67 -23.82 18.71
CA PRO A 394 5.30 -22.60 18.22
C PRO A 394 6.83 -22.75 18.18
N PHE A 395 7.46 -22.10 17.21
CA PHE A 395 8.90 -22.21 16.96
C PHE A 395 9.62 -20.85 16.84
N THR A 396 8.94 -19.75 17.14
CA THR A 396 9.43 -18.38 16.94
C THR A 396 9.45 -17.59 18.26
N ASP A 397 10.53 -16.85 18.50
CA ASP A 397 10.67 -15.90 19.62
C ASP A 397 10.27 -14.47 19.20
N ASP A 398 10.12 -14.24 17.90
CA ASP A 398 9.76 -12.95 17.32
C ASP A 398 8.83 -13.17 16.11
N PRO A 399 7.76 -12.37 15.95
CA PRO A 399 6.84 -12.53 14.82
C PRO A 399 7.54 -12.43 13.45
N GLN A 400 8.64 -11.69 13.33
CA GLN A 400 9.42 -11.62 12.10
C GLN A 400 10.02 -12.97 11.70
N GLU A 401 10.04 -13.98 12.56
CA GLU A 401 10.58 -15.31 12.25
C GLU A 401 9.55 -16.24 11.59
N SER A 402 8.27 -15.85 11.54
CA SER A 402 7.19 -16.66 10.96
C SER A 402 6.78 -16.14 9.58
N ILE A 403 7.13 -16.89 8.53
CA ILE A 403 6.62 -16.65 7.17
C ILE A 403 5.35 -17.48 6.97
N ASN A 404 4.20 -16.82 7.09
CA ASN A 404 2.89 -17.47 7.03
C ASN A 404 2.42 -17.59 5.58
N TYR A 405 1.98 -18.79 5.18
CA TYR A 405 1.51 -19.07 3.82
C TYR A 405 0.49 -20.22 3.80
N VAL A 406 -0.31 -20.27 2.73
CA VAL A 406 -1.20 -21.42 2.41
C VAL A 406 -0.96 -21.97 1.01
N GLU A 407 -0.12 -21.30 0.22
CA GLU A 407 0.24 -21.64 -1.14
C GLU A 407 1.63 -21.07 -1.43
N LYS A 408 2.40 -21.78 -2.26
CA LYS A 408 3.66 -21.34 -2.87
C LYS A 408 3.82 -22.05 -4.22
N HIS A 409 4.93 -21.84 -4.92
CA HIS A 409 5.16 -22.39 -6.24
C HIS A 409 5.11 -23.93 -6.29
N ASP A 410 5.62 -24.62 -5.26
CA ASP A 410 5.60 -26.08 -5.10
C ASP A 410 4.32 -26.61 -4.44
N ASN A 411 3.99 -27.86 -4.78
CA ASN A 411 2.69 -28.50 -4.51
C ASN A 411 1.55 -27.87 -5.35
N GLU A 412 0.32 -28.32 -5.12
CA GLU A 412 -0.85 -27.78 -5.82
C GLU A 412 -1.17 -26.35 -5.35
N THR A 413 -1.69 -25.50 -6.26
CA THR A 413 -2.23 -24.18 -5.89
C THR A 413 -3.39 -24.32 -4.90
N LEU A 414 -3.73 -23.28 -4.14
CA LEU A 414 -4.83 -23.34 -3.17
C LEU A 414 -6.17 -23.60 -3.87
N PHE A 415 -6.35 -23.06 -5.08
CA PHE A 415 -7.51 -23.37 -5.91
C PHE A 415 -7.59 -24.87 -6.23
N ASP A 416 -6.48 -25.46 -6.69
CA ASP A 416 -6.39 -26.87 -7.03
C ASP A 416 -6.54 -27.78 -5.79
N GLN A 417 -5.97 -27.39 -4.64
CA GLN A 417 -6.21 -28.04 -3.35
C GLN A 417 -7.71 -28.05 -3.01
N ASN A 418 -8.39 -26.91 -3.14
CA ASN A 418 -9.81 -26.78 -2.85
C ASN A 418 -10.69 -27.58 -3.83
N VAL A 419 -10.26 -27.77 -5.08
CA VAL A 419 -10.91 -28.69 -6.02
C VAL A 419 -10.89 -30.13 -5.50
N PHE A 420 -9.78 -30.61 -4.92
CA PHE A 420 -9.72 -31.94 -4.31
C PHE A 420 -10.50 -32.06 -3.00
N LYS A 421 -10.50 -31.01 -2.18
CA LYS A 421 -10.86 -31.09 -0.76
C LYS A 421 -12.30 -30.67 -0.46
N LEU A 422 -12.87 -29.74 -1.22
CA LEU A 422 -14.27 -29.34 -1.02
C LEU A 422 -15.24 -30.40 -1.56
N PRO A 423 -16.44 -30.53 -0.97
CA PRO A 423 -17.49 -31.41 -1.48
C PRO A 423 -17.79 -31.25 -2.97
N ASN A 424 -17.65 -32.35 -3.72
CA ASN A 424 -17.90 -32.42 -5.17
C ASN A 424 -19.19 -33.19 -5.52
N GLY A 425 -20.05 -33.45 -4.56
CA GLY A 425 -21.21 -34.32 -4.73
C GLY A 425 -20.89 -35.81 -4.60
N ASN A 426 -21.77 -36.68 -5.10
CA ASN A 426 -21.65 -38.14 -4.95
C ASN A 426 -20.52 -38.73 -5.80
N GLY A 427 -19.55 -39.38 -5.16
CA GLY A 427 -18.33 -39.91 -5.81
C GLY A 427 -18.34 -41.41 -6.12
N SER A 428 -19.27 -41.93 -6.94
CA SER A 428 -19.21 -43.35 -7.34
C SER A 428 -17.99 -43.62 -8.23
N GLY A 429 -17.08 -44.48 -7.79
CA GLY A 429 -15.90 -44.93 -8.56
C GLY A 429 -14.55 -44.32 -8.16
N ASN A 430 -14.47 -43.56 -7.05
CA ASN A 430 -13.21 -43.00 -6.54
C ASN A 430 -12.65 -43.79 -5.35
N PRO A 431 -11.32 -44.05 -5.28
CA PRO A 431 -10.69 -44.66 -4.10
C PRO A 431 -10.97 -43.88 -2.83
N GLY A 432 -11.33 -44.58 -1.75
CA GLY A 432 -11.57 -44.00 -0.43
C GLY A 432 -12.93 -43.32 -0.23
N TRP A 433 -13.79 -43.24 -1.26
CA TRP A 433 -15.16 -42.75 -1.10
C TRP A 433 -16.00 -43.74 -0.28
N ILE A 434 -16.64 -43.24 0.78
CA ILE A 434 -17.49 -44.06 1.67
C ILE A 434 -18.89 -43.47 1.87
N GLY A 435 -19.22 -42.37 1.18
CA GLY A 435 -20.52 -41.71 1.27
C GLY A 435 -21.64 -42.52 0.60
N GLY A 436 -22.64 -42.95 1.39
CA GLY A 436 -23.88 -43.58 0.89
C GLY A 436 -25.06 -42.61 0.76
N SER A 437 -24.91 -41.36 1.22
CA SER A 437 -25.91 -40.29 1.22
C SER A 437 -25.54 -39.18 0.24
N SER A 438 -26.53 -38.41 -0.22
CA SER A 438 -26.31 -37.26 -1.11
C SER A 438 -25.42 -36.22 -0.43
N ILE A 439 -24.18 -36.07 -0.89
CA ILE A 439 -23.31 -34.95 -0.50
C ILE A 439 -23.65 -33.78 -1.42
N ALA A 440 -23.80 -32.57 -0.86
CA ALA A 440 -24.02 -31.37 -1.65
C ALA A 440 -22.73 -30.98 -2.38
N THR A 441 -22.85 -30.51 -3.61
CA THR A 441 -21.71 -29.91 -4.32
C THR A 441 -21.51 -28.49 -3.80
N THR A 442 -20.30 -28.16 -3.37
CA THR A 442 -19.93 -26.78 -2.99
C THR A 442 -19.99 -25.88 -4.23
N THR A 443 -20.75 -24.78 -4.14
CA THR A 443 -20.92 -23.81 -5.22
C THR A 443 -19.61 -23.08 -5.54
N MET A 444 -19.48 -22.47 -6.72
CA MET A 444 -18.29 -21.69 -7.04
C MET A 444 -18.12 -20.50 -6.09
N ALA A 445 -19.20 -19.78 -5.77
CA ALA A 445 -19.16 -18.68 -4.80
C ALA A 445 -18.60 -19.13 -3.44
N ASP A 446 -19.01 -20.30 -2.93
CA ASP A 446 -18.48 -20.86 -1.67
C ASP A 446 -17.03 -21.33 -1.78
N ARG A 447 -16.61 -21.80 -2.96
CA ARG A 447 -15.20 -22.16 -3.24
C ARG A 447 -14.31 -20.93 -3.22
N VAL A 448 -14.74 -19.83 -3.84
CA VAL A 448 -14.01 -18.55 -3.79
C VAL A 448 -13.95 -18.02 -2.37
N ARG A 449 -15.03 -18.14 -1.58
CA ARG A 449 -15.00 -17.78 -0.16
C ARG A 449 -14.03 -18.64 0.66
N SER A 450 -13.91 -19.93 0.35
CA SER A 450 -12.92 -20.82 0.97
C SER A 450 -11.48 -20.41 0.61
N GLN A 451 -11.24 -20.02 -0.66
CA GLN A 451 -9.96 -19.43 -1.08
C GLN A 451 -9.66 -18.14 -0.30
N ASN A 452 -10.63 -17.23 -0.25
CA ASN A 452 -10.53 -15.92 0.39
C ASN A 452 -10.28 -16.06 1.90
N MET A 453 -10.89 -17.05 2.57
CA MET A 453 -10.58 -17.39 3.96
C MET A 453 -9.10 -17.76 4.15
N GLY A 454 -8.51 -18.49 3.20
CA GLY A 454 -7.07 -18.78 3.19
C GLY A 454 -6.22 -17.52 3.05
N VAL A 455 -6.61 -16.61 2.16
CA VAL A 455 -5.95 -15.29 2.00
C VAL A 455 -6.05 -14.46 3.28
N SER A 456 -7.24 -14.39 3.88
CA SER A 456 -7.51 -13.69 5.14
C SER A 456 -6.69 -14.22 6.31
N LEU A 457 -6.63 -15.54 6.50
CA LEU A 457 -5.86 -16.16 7.58
C LEU A 457 -4.39 -15.75 7.51
N ILE A 458 -3.83 -15.64 6.32
CA ILE A 458 -2.43 -15.27 6.12
C ILE A 458 -2.23 -13.76 6.21
N GLY A 459 -3.07 -12.95 5.57
CA GLY A 459 -2.93 -11.50 5.56
C GLY A 459 -3.17 -10.82 6.90
N LEU A 460 -4.03 -11.40 7.75
CA LEU A 460 -4.39 -10.83 9.05
C LEU A 460 -3.67 -11.52 10.24
N ALA A 461 -2.84 -12.54 10.00
CA ALA A 461 -1.99 -13.11 11.05
C ALA A 461 -0.86 -12.14 11.45
N GLN A 462 -0.40 -12.23 12.70
CA GLN A 462 0.91 -11.70 13.09
C GLN A 462 2.03 -12.47 12.38
N GLY A 463 3.21 -11.86 12.29
CA GLY A 463 4.31 -12.35 11.45
C GLY A 463 4.15 -11.92 9.99
N ILE A 464 4.92 -12.51 9.08
CA ILE A 464 5.07 -12.01 7.71
C ILE A 464 4.19 -12.82 6.74
N PRO A 465 3.20 -12.20 6.06
CA PRO A 465 2.35 -12.87 5.08
C PRO A 465 3.11 -13.12 3.77
N PHE A 466 2.89 -14.31 3.21
CA PHE A 466 3.44 -14.75 1.95
C PHE A 466 2.33 -15.29 1.05
N PHE A 467 2.30 -14.80 -0.19
CA PHE A 467 1.30 -15.15 -1.19
C PHE A 467 1.97 -15.59 -2.48
N HIS A 468 1.45 -16.66 -3.09
CA HIS A 468 1.92 -17.12 -4.40
C HIS A 468 1.30 -16.28 -5.51
N MET A 469 2.05 -16.01 -6.58
CA MET A 469 1.54 -15.30 -7.74
C MET A 469 0.31 -15.98 -8.32
N GLY A 470 -0.78 -15.21 -8.40
CA GLY A 470 -2.08 -15.62 -8.92
C GLY A 470 -3.01 -16.26 -7.88
N GLN A 471 -2.58 -16.43 -6.63
CA GLN A 471 -3.43 -16.94 -5.54
C GLN A 471 -4.70 -16.08 -5.37
N ASP A 472 -4.57 -14.77 -5.57
CA ASP A 472 -5.63 -13.78 -5.47
C ASP A 472 -6.55 -13.74 -6.70
N ILE A 473 -6.18 -14.40 -7.81
CA ILE A 473 -7.01 -14.57 -9.01
C ILE A 473 -7.29 -16.05 -9.29
N LEU A 474 -7.35 -16.87 -8.23
CA LEU A 474 -7.76 -18.28 -8.29
C LEU A 474 -6.87 -19.16 -9.16
N ARG A 475 -5.58 -18.84 -9.31
CA ARG A 475 -4.65 -19.56 -10.21
C ARG A 475 -4.73 -21.07 -10.03
N SER A 476 -4.84 -21.78 -11.14
CA SER A 476 -4.75 -23.23 -11.23
C SER A 476 -3.52 -23.61 -12.04
N LYS A 477 -2.94 -24.77 -11.75
CA LYS A 477 -1.96 -25.44 -12.62
C LYS A 477 -2.54 -26.71 -13.21
N SER A 478 -3.86 -26.72 -13.41
CA SER A 478 -4.63 -27.88 -13.87
C SER A 478 -4.40 -29.12 -13.00
N LEU A 479 -4.34 -28.93 -11.68
CA LEU A 479 -4.08 -29.94 -10.65
C LEU A 479 -2.64 -30.49 -10.62
N ASP A 480 -1.68 -29.83 -11.27
CA ASP A 480 -0.26 -30.20 -11.18
C ASP A 480 0.30 -29.91 -9.79
N ARG A 481 0.94 -30.91 -9.16
CA ARG A 481 1.58 -30.78 -7.86
C ARG A 481 3.05 -30.37 -7.93
N ASN A 482 3.70 -30.50 -9.08
CA ASN A 482 5.12 -30.20 -9.20
C ASN A 482 5.43 -29.71 -10.62
N SER A 483 5.19 -28.42 -10.81
CA SER A 483 5.12 -27.81 -12.13
C SER A 483 6.43 -27.16 -12.59
N TYR A 484 7.56 -27.54 -11.97
CA TYR A 484 8.87 -26.96 -12.22
C TYR A 484 9.32 -27.00 -13.68
N ASP A 485 8.88 -28.02 -14.41
CA ASP A 485 9.25 -28.30 -15.81
C ASP A 485 7.99 -28.63 -16.63
N SER A 486 6.85 -28.06 -16.24
CA SER A 486 5.55 -28.26 -16.89
C SER A 486 5.23 -27.18 -17.95
N GLY A 487 6.24 -26.40 -18.35
CA GLY A 487 6.12 -25.40 -19.40
C GLY A 487 5.19 -24.23 -19.06
N ASP A 488 5.08 -23.30 -20.02
CA ASP A 488 4.14 -22.19 -19.95
C ASP A 488 2.69 -22.66 -19.85
N TRP A 489 2.37 -23.82 -20.45
CA TRP A 489 1.00 -24.30 -20.56
C TRP A 489 0.33 -24.52 -19.20
N PHE A 490 0.99 -25.22 -18.28
CA PHE A 490 0.44 -25.50 -16.96
C PHE A 490 0.70 -24.38 -15.95
N ASN A 491 1.70 -23.52 -16.17
CA ASN A 491 2.03 -22.42 -15.25
C ASN A 491 1.41 -21.06 -15.63
N ARG A 492 0.71 -20.97 -16.76
CA ARG A 492 0.15 -19.71 -17.27
C ARG A 492 -0.68 -18.92 -16.26
N VAL A 493 -0.46 -17.60 -16.26
CA VAL A 493 -1.28 -16.61 -15.56
C VAL A 493 -2.02 -15.74 -16.58
N TYR A 494 -3.26 -15.38 -16.29
CA TYR A 494 -4.12 -14.53 -17.11
C TYR A 494 -4.49 -13.27 -16.32
N TRP A 495 -3.71 -12.20 -16.50
CA TRP A 495 -3.92 -10.93 -15.77
C TRP A 495 -5.22 -10.21 -16.14
N ASP A 496 -5.70 -10.44 -17.36
CA ASP A 496 -7.00 -10.00 -17.84
C ASP A 496 -8.19 -10.74 -17.18
N ARG A 497 -7.90 -11.77 -16.36
CA ARG A 497 -8.88 -12.60 -15.64
C ARG A 497 -9.89 -13.24 -16.58
N SER A 498 -9.48 -13.57 -17.81
CA SER A 498 -10.29 -14.31 -18.77
C SER A 498 -10.39 -15.81 -18.46
N ALA A 499 -9.42 -16.37 -17.72
CA ALA A 499 -9.38 -17.74 -17.23
C ALA A 499 -8.44 -17.86 -16.03
N ASN A 500 -8.55 -18.91 -15.21
CA ASN A 500 -7.59 -19.16 -14.12
C ASN A 500 -6.58 -20.30 -14.42
N ASN A 501 -6.62 -20.83 -15.64
CA ASN A 501 -5.83 -21.98 -16.12
C ASN A 501 -6.29 -23.39 -15.64
N PHE A 502 -7.47 -23.52 -15.03
CA PHE A 502 -8.06 -24.82 -14.71
C PHE A 502 -8.55 -25.57 -15.97
N GLY A 503 -8.62 -26.90 -15.89
CA GLY A 503 -9.18 -27.71 -16.98
C GLY A 503 -8.33 -27.75 -18.26
N ARG A 504 -7.03 -27.42 -18.17
CA ARG A 504 -6.10 -27.38 -19.31
C ARG A 504 -5.45 -28.74 -19.59
N GLY A 505 -6.17 -29.81 -19.32
CA GLY A 505 -5.74 -31.19 -19.50
C GLY A 505 -5.09 -31.80 -18.26
N LEU A 506 -4.86 -33.10 -18.29
CA LEU A 506 -4.15 -33.80 -17.22
C LEU A 506 -2.71 -33.26 -17.12
N PRO A 507 -2.19 -33.01 -15.90
CA PRO A 507 -0.83 -32.55 -15.69
C PRO A 507 0.19 -33.66 -15.99
N PRO A 508 1.49 -33.34 -16.13
CA PRO A 508 2.47 -34.30 -16.63
C PRO A 508 2.61 -35.61 -15.86
N THR A 509 2.86 -36.69 -16.61
CA THR A 509 2.84 -38.06 -16.08
C THR A 509 3.84 -38.32 -14.95
N TRP A 510 5.04 -37.74 -15.02
CA TRP A 510 6.16 -38.10 -14.14
C TRP A 510 5.85 -37.94 -12.65
N ASP A 511 5.03 -36.95 -12.30
CA ASP A 511 4.66 -36.69 -10.91
C ASP A 511 3.17 -36.87 -10.60
N ASN A 512 2.31 -36.97 -11.62
CA ASN A 512 0.85 -36.91 -11.43
C ASN A 512 0.09 -38.16 -11.89
N ASN A 513 0.71 -39.10 -12.62
CA ASN A 513 0.01 -40.23 -13.25
C ASN A 513 -0.79 -41.09 -12.25
N SER A 514 -0.28 -41.29 -11.04
CA SER A 514 -0.98 -42.05 -9.98
C SER A 514 -2.34 -41.45 -9.58
N ARG A 515 -2.57 -40.17 -9.88
CA ARG A 515 -3.79 -39.41 -9.55
C ARG A 515 -4.68 -39.10 -10.75
N TRP A 516 -4.25 -39.41 -11.97
CA TRP A 516 -5.03 -39.11 -13.17
C TRP A 516 -6.44 -39.68 -13.13
N GLY A 517 -6.62 -40.87 -12.53
CA GLY A 517 -7.94 -41.48 -12.35
C GLY A 517 -8.90 -40.62 -11.51
N ILE A 518 -8.40 -39.86 -10.54
CA ILE A 518 -9.21 -38.96 -9.71
C ILE A 518 -9.25 -37.52 -10.24
N MET A 519 -8.24 -37.09 -11.01
CA MET A 519 -8.17 -35.76 -11.64
C MET A 519 -9.10 -35.67 -12.86
N THR A 520 -9.17 -36.71 -13.69
CA THR A 520 -9.97 -36.73 -14.92
C THR A 520 -11.43 -36.30 -14.71
N PRO A 521 -12.20 -36.88 -13.75
CA PRO A 521 -13.58 -36.44 -13.53
C PRO A 521 -13.69 -35.00 -13.00
N LEU A 522 -12.69 -34.49 -12.27
CA LEU A 522 -12.67 -33.11 -11.77
C LEU A 522 -12.39 -32.12 -12.90
N LEU A 523 -11.37 -32.38 -13.73
CA LEU A 523 -10.99 -31.53 -14.86
C LEU A 523 -12.06 -31.49 -15.95
N ASN A 524 -12.85 -32.56 -16.12
CA ASN A 524 -13.97 -32.60 -17.06
C ASN A 524 -15.22 -31.88 -16.54
N ASN A 525 -15.25 -31.48 -15.26
CA ASN A 525 -16.39 -30.77 -14.69
C ASN A 525 -16.23 -29.26 -14.88
N THR A 526 -16.86 -28.73 -15.94
CA THR A 526 -16.81 -27.29 -16.28
C THR A 526 -17.44 -26.40 -15.21
N ALA A 527 -18.22 -26.93 -14.26
CA ALA A 527 -18.73 -26.15 -13.13
C ALA A 527 -17.65 -25.81 -12.09
N LEU A 528 -16.45 -26.41 -12.22
CA LEU A 528 -15.26 -26.09 -11.41
C LEU A 528 -14.33 -25.08 -12.10
N ASP A 529 -14.67 -24.57 -13.28
CA ASP A 529 -13.93 -23.49 -13.97
C ASP A 529 -14.53 -22.14 -13.54
N PRO A 530 -13.78 -21.25 -12.86
CA PRO A 530 -14.32 -19.99 -12.34
C PRO A 530 -14.55 -18.97 -13.44
N ALA A 531 -15.60 -18.16 -13.29
CA ALA A 531 -15.88 -17.05 -14.19
C ALA A 531 -15.00 -15.82 -13.87
N PRO A 532 -14.86 -14.85 -14.80
CA PRO A 532 -14.17 -13.59 -14.53
C PRO A 532 -14.66 -12.84 -13.28
N ALA A 533 -15.96 -12.90 -12.98
CA ALA A 533 -16.52 -12.28 -11.77
C ALA A 533 -16.00 -12.93 -10.48
N ASP A 534 -15.79 -14.25 -10.47
CA ASP A 534 -15.23 -14.98 -9.33
C ASP A 534 -13.78 -14.56 -9.06
N MET A 535 -12.97 -14.44 -10.12
CA MET A 535 -11.58 -13.97 -10.03
C MET A 535 -11.48 -12.49 -9.65
N ASN A 536 -12.39 -11.65 -10.14
CA ASN A 536 -12.48 -10.24 -9.74
C ASN A 536 -12.78 -10.09 -8.25
N PHE A 537 -13.70 -10.91 -7.73
CA PHE A 537 -14.06 -10.96 -6.32
C PHE A 537 -12.88 -11.43 -5.45
N ALA A 538 -12.17 -12.48 -5.85
CA ALA A 538 -10.96 -12.94 -5.15
C ALA A 538 -9.85 -11.85 -5.11
N ALA A 539 -9.63 -11.15 -6.22
CA ALA A 539 -8.61 -10.11 -6.31
C ALA A 539 -8.97 -8.89 -5.44
N ALA A 540 -10.26 -8.53 -5.41
CA ALA A 540 -10.81 -7.51 -4.53
C ALA A 540 -10.59 -7.84 -3.06
N HIS A 541 -10.90 -9.08 -2.67
CA HIS A 541 -10.71 -9.56 -1.31
C HIS A 541 -9.26 -9.51 -0.84
N MET A 542 -8.30 -9.89 -1.70
CA MET A 542 -6.88 -9.76 -1.40
C MET A 542 -6.50 -8.30 -1.13
N ARG A 543 -6.94 -7.36 -1.98
CA ARG A 543 -6.68 -5.92 -1.76
C ARG A 543 -7.32 -5.40 -0.47
N GLU A 544 -8.54 -5.82 -0.14
CA GLU A 544 -9.16 -5.47 1.13
C GLU A 544 -8.37 -6.02 2.33
N THR A 545 -7.94 -7.29 2.26
CA THR A 545 -7.14 -7.93 3.31
C THR A 545 -5.82 -7.18 3.55
N LEU A 546 -5.14 -6.77 2.49
CA LEU A 546 -3.92 -5.95 2.60
C LEU A 546 -4.20 -4.58 3.21
N ARG A 547 -5.30 -3.92 2.80
CA ARG A 547 -5.69 -2.62 3.37
C ARG A 547 -6.03 -2.72 4.85
N LEU A 548 -6.69 -3.81 5.27
CA LEU A 548 -6.97 -4.11 6.68
C LEU A 548 -5.68 -4.31 7.46
N ARG A 549 -4.74 -5.10 6.94
CA ARG A 549 -3.42 -5.28 7.59
C ARG A 549 -2.68 -3.95 7.76
N MET A 550 -2.78 -3.06 6.77
CA MET A 550 -2.10 -1.78 6.78
C MET A 550 -2.86 -0.67 7.53
N SER A 551 -4.14 -0.87 7.86
CA SER A 551 -4.95 0.14 8.55
C SER A 551 -4.57 0.32 10.02
N SER A 552 -3.94 -0.69 10.63
CA SER A 552 -3.58 -0.68 12.04
C SER A 552 -2.20 -1.33 12.28
N PRO A 553 -1.34 -0.73 13.12
CA PRO A 553 -0.13 -1.39 13.61
C PRO A 553 -0.40 -2.64 14.45
N LEU A 554 -1.62 -2.82 14.98
CA LEU A 554 -1.99 -3.97 15.78
C LEU A 554 -1.96 -5.30 15.01
N PHE A 555 -2.06 -5.28 13.68
CA PHE A 555 -1.87 -6.46 12.83
C PHE A 555 -0.39 -6.85 12.64
N ARG A 556 0.54 -5.99 13.07
CA ARG A 556 1.99 -6.05 12.78
C ARG A 556 2.81 -5.72 14.02
N LEU A 557 2.47 -6.37 15.14
CA LEU A 557 3.21 -6.20 16.39
C LEU A 557 4.63 -6.74 16.23
N THR A 558 5.61 -6.05 16.82
CA THR A 558 7.03 -6.25 16.52
C THR A 558 7.78 -7.08 17.56
N THR A 559 7.09 -7.61 18.57
CA THR A 559 7.72 -8.43 19.62
C THR A 559 6.74 -9.45 20.20
N GLU A 560 7.28 -10.56 20.71
CA GLU A 560 6.49 -11.55 21.45
C GLU A 560 5.80 -10.93 22.68
N ALA A 561 6.47 -10.00 23.36
CA ALA A 561 5.91 -9.32 24.53
C ALA A 561 4.65 -8.52 24.16
N ALA A 562 4.67 -7.80 23.04
CA ALA A 562 3.50 -7.08 22.54
C ALA A 562 2.38 -8.06 22.14
N ILE A 563 2.72 -9.18 21.49
CA ILE A 563 1.75 -10.21 21.09
C ILE A 563 1.10 -10.87 22.31
N ASN A 564 1.88 -11.21 23.33
CA ASN A 564 1.39 -11.76 24.60
C ASN A 564 0.47 -10.77 25.35
N ALA A 565 0.75 -9.47 25.24
CA ALA A 565 -0.06 -8.44 25.88
C ALA A 565 -1.37 -8.14 25.11
N ARG A 566 -1.32 -8.10 23.77
CA ARG A 566 -2.37 -7.50 22.93
C ARG A 566 -3.19 -8.51 22.13
N VAL A 567 -2.68 -9.71 21.88
CA VAL A 567 -3.36 -10.72 21.06
C VAL A 567 -3.98 -11.80 21.92
N SER A 568 -5.29 -11.94 21.82
CA SER A 568 -6.08 -12.97 22.51
C SER A 568 -7.14 -13.56 21.56
N HIS A 569 -7.81 -14.62 22.00
CA HIS A 569 -8.84 -15.29 21.21
C HIS A 569 -10.12 -15.50 22.01
N TYR A 570 -11.27 -15.45 21.33
CA TYR A 570 -12.56 -15.92 21.83
C TYR A 570 -12.96 -17.24 21.16
N ASN A 571 -14.09 -17.82 21.60
CA ASN A 571 -14.53 -19.16 21.23
C ASN A 571 -13.50 -20.26 21.55
N THR A 572 -12.71 -20.09 22.62
CA THR A 572 -11.58 -20.98 22.96
C THR A 572 -12.02 -22.30 23.57
N ASP A 573 -13.28 -22.41 23.95
CA ASP A 573 -13.95 -23.66 24.34
C ASP A 573 -14.41 -24.49 23.14
N ASN A 574 -14.25 -23.96 21.92
CA ASN A 574 -14.75 -24.53 20.66
C ASN A 574 -16.26 -24.82 20.69
N SER A 575 -17.03 -24.02 21.42
CA SER A 575 -18.51 -24.14 21.46
C SER A 575 -19.16 -23.81 20.10
N ARG A 576 -18.46 -23.06 19.23
CA ARG A 576 -18.80 -22.83 17.83
C ARG A 576 -17.78 -23.50 16.91
N ASP A 577 -18.18 -24.55 16.21
CA ASP A 577 -17.32 -25.22 15.24
C ASP A 577 -16.95 -24.30 14.07
N ALA A 578 -15.68 -24.35 13.65
CA ALA A 578 -15.16 -23.63 12.49
C ALA A 578 -15.31 -22.09 12.58
N LEU A 579 -15.32 -21.54 13.81
CA LEU A 579 -15.27 -20.11 14.09
C LEU A 579 -14.02 -19.78 14.93
N ILE A 580 -13.11 -18.98 14.40
CA ILE A 580 -12.01 -18.40 15.18
C ILE A 580 -12.28 -16.91 15.35
N VAL A 581 -12.09 -16.40 16.56
CA VAL A 581 -12.20 -14.96 16.84
C VAL A 581 -10.89 -14.50 17.45
N MET A 582 -10.13 -13.72 16.69
CA MET A 582 -8.89 -13.11 17.15
C MET A 582 -9.17 -11.68 17.61
N ARG A 583 -8.69 -11.31 18.78
CA ARG A 583 -8.73 -9.95 19.32
C ARG A 583 -7.34 -9.35 19.29
N LEU A 584 -7.24 -8.16 18.75
CA LEU A 584 -6.08 -7.27 18.85
C LEU A 584 -6.48 -6.09 19.71
N SER A 585 -5.80 -5.90 20.82
CA SER A 585 -6.14 -4.88 21.83
C SER A 585 -5.09 -3.79 21.87
N ASP A 586 -5.55 -2.55 21.98
CA ASP A 586 -4.73 -1.38 22.25
C ASP A 586 -4.89 -0.81 23.66
N GLU A 587 -5.62 -1.53 24.53
CA GLU A 587 -5.95 -1.11 25.92
C GLU A 587 -4.72 -1.03 26.85
N ILE A 588 -3.54 -1.36 26.34
CA ILE A 588 -2.30 -1.44 27.10
C ILE A 588 -1.35 -0.35 26.58
N ASP A 589 -0.66 0.34 27.48
CA ASP A 589 0.34 1.32 27.10
C ASP A 589 1.57 0.68 26.41
N PRO A 590 2.19 1.37 25.44
CA PRO A 590 1.72 2.60 24.81
C PRO A 590 0.56 2.33 23.83
N ASP A 591 -0.29 3.33 23.61
CA ASP A 591 -1.25 3.39 22.49
C ASP A 591 -0.47 3.24 21.16
N LEU A 592 -0.82 2.20 20.39
CA LEU A 592 -0.22 1.88 19.10
C LEU A 592 -1.13 2.25 17.92
N ASP A 593 -2.44 2.38 18.14
CA ASP A 593 -3.43 2.72 17.13
C ASP A 593 -4.35 3.86 17.62
N PRO A 594 -4.17 5.09 17.08
CA PRO A 594 -4.96 6.24 17.51
C PRO A 594 -6.44 6.15 17.11
N ASN A 595 -6.84 5.17 16.29
CA ASN A 595 -8.21 5.04 15.79
C ASN A 595 -9.02 4.00 16.56
N TRP A 596 -8.40 2.87 16.93
CA TRP A 596 -9.12 1.68 17.39
C TRP A 596 -8.58 1.15 18.72
N GLU A 597 -9.45 1.07 19.73
CA GLU A 597 -9.11 0.43 21.01
C GLU A 597 -8.98 -1.09 20.86
N ASN A 598 -9.88 -1.68 20.07
CA ASN A 598 -9.93 -3.11 19.86
C ASN A 598 -10.32 -3.42 18.41
N ILE A 599 -9.68 -4.43 17.87
CA ILE A 599 -10.01 -5.03 16.59
C ILE A 599 -10.38 -6.50 16.85
N LEU A 600 -11.56 -6.91 16.40
CA LEU A 600 -12.01 -8.29 16.42
C LEU A 600 -12.07 -8.83 15.00
N VAL A 601 -11.31 -9.88 14.74
CA VAL A 601 -11.29 -10.58 13.45
C VAL A 601 -11.98 -11.92 13.61
N PHE A 602 -13.09 -12.09 12.90
CA PHE A 602 -13.89 -13.31 12.89
C PHE A 602 -13.57 -14.09 11.61
N PHE A 603 -13.06 -15.31 11.76
CA PHE A 603 -12.89 -16.27 10.68
C PHE A 603 -14.00 -17.32 10.79
N ASN A 604 -15.14 -17.11 10.11
CA ASN A 604 -16.22 -18.09 10.05
C ASN A 604 -16.05 -18.97 8.80
N ALA A 605 -15.41 -20.12 8.94
CA ALA A 605 -15.26 -21.08 7.83
C ALA A 605 -16.49 -21.98 7.64
N ASN A 606 -17.44 -21.94 8.58
CA ASN A 606 -18.63 -22.77 8.59
C ASN A 606 -19.59 -22.42 7.43
N THR A 607 -20.48 -23.36 7.08
CA THR A 607 -21.48 -23.22 6.01
C THR A 607 -22.74 -22.48 6.46
N ILE A 608 -22.83 -22.14 7.74
CA ILE A 608 -23.95 -21.39 8.34
C ILE A 608 -23.46 -20.13 9.04
N THR A 609 -24.36 -19.15 9.18
CA THR A 609 -24.15 -17.98 10.05
C THR A 609 -23.88 -18.43 11.47
N GLN A 610 -22.83 -17.88 12.09
CA GLN A 610 -22.49 -18.13 13.49
C GLN A 610 -22.86 -16.93 14.35
N THR A 611 -23.29 -17.20 15.59
CA THR A 611 -23.51 -16.17 16.60
C THR A 611 -22.70 -16.43 17.85
N ILE A 612 -22.04 -15.40 18.37
CA ILE A 612 -21.24 -15.49 19.59
C ILE A 612 -21.45 -14.25 20.45
N THR A 613 -21.64 -14.49 21.75
CA THR A 613 -21.70 -13.43 22.76
C THR A 613 -20.32 -13.27 23.38
N ILE A 614 -19.77 -12.06 23.34
CA ILE A 614 -18.49 -11.73 23.97
C ILE A 614 -18.81 -10.82 25.15
N PRO A 615 -18.72 -11.29 26.41
CA PRO A 615 -19.16 -10.51 27.56
C PRO A 615 -18.48 -9.15 27.67
N ASN A 616 -19.28 -8.10 27.87
CA ASN A 616 -18.85 -6.71 27.98
C ASN A 616 -18.26 -6.12 26.68
N ALA A 617 -18.48 -6.76 25.52
CA ALA A 617 -18.23 -6.09 24.25
C ALA A 617 -19.24 -4.97 24.09
N ASN A 618 -18.77 -3.72 23.95
CA ASN A 618 -19.62 -2.56 23.72
C ASN A 618 -19.04 -1.72 22.57
N GLY A 619 -19.91 -1.09 21.78
CA GLY A 619 -19.47 -0.07 20.82
C GLY A 619 -18.68 -0.59 19.61
N PHE A 620 -18.82 -1.87 19.25
CA PHE A 620 -18.21 -2.39 18.03
C PHE A 620 -19.01 -2.01 16.79
N THR A 621 -18.31 -1.61 15.73
CA THR A 621 -18.86 -1.41 14.39
C THR A 621 -18.08 -2.23 13.37
N LEU A 622 -18.69 -2.51 12.23
CA LEU A 622 -18.00 -3.17 11.13
C LEU A 622 -16.85 -2.26 10.66
N HIS A 623 -15.66 -2.82 10.42
CA HIS A 623 -14.50 -2.02 9.99
C HIS A 623 -14.85 -1.24 8.72
N PRO A 624 -14.57 0.08 8.63
CA PRO A 624 -14.96 0.91 7.48
C PRO A 624 -14.42 0.47 6.11
N LEU A 625 -13.44 -0.46 6.10
CA LEU A 625 -12.90 -1.02 4.87
C LEU A 625 -13.88 -2.01 4.23
N HIS A 626 -14.64 -2.76 5.04
CA HIS A 626 -15.69 -3.66 4.56
C HIS A 626 -16.89 -2.93 3.93
N THR A 627 -16.99 -1.61 4.13
CA THR A 627 -18.10 -0.80 3.61
C THR A 627 -17.68 0.22 2.56
N ASN A 628 -16.39 0.26 2.16
CA ASN A 628 -15.87 1.26 1.22
C ASN A 628 -15.64 0.77 -0.22
N GLY A 629 -16.16 -0.40 -0.57
CA GLY A 629 -16.37 -0.81 -1.96
C GLY A 629 -15.14 -1.27 -2.75
N VAL A 630 -14.04 -1.67 -2.09
CA VAL A 630 -12.97 -2.41 -2.79
C VAL A 630 -13.32 -3.88 -2.91
N ASP A 631 -13.85 -4.48 -1.85
CA ASP A 631 -14.53 -5.78 -1.84
C ASP A 631 -16.05 -5.51 -1.75
N ASP A 632 -16.74 -5.50 -2.89
CA ASP A 632 -18.20 -5.33 -2.97
C ASP A 632 -18.92 -6.62 -2.53
N ASP A 633 -18.53 -7.21 -1.40
CA ASP A 633 -19.14 -8.42 -0.87
C ASP A 633 -20.49 -8.12 -0.19
N PRO A 634 -21.64 -8.41 -0.82
CA PRO A 634 -22.93 -8.16 -0.19
C PRO A 634 -23.18 -9.06 1.03
N VAL A 635 -22.45 -10.17 1.18
CA VAL A 635 -22.63 -11.10 2.30
C VAL A 635 -21.98 -10.54 3.57
N ILE A 636 -20.78 -9.96 3.49
CA ILE A 636 -20.11 -9.33 4.65
C ILE A 636 -20.96 -8.20 5.23
N ALA A 637 -21.67 -7.44 4.39
CA ALA A 637 -22.57 -6.38 4.83
C ALA A 637 -23.75 -6.87 5.72
N THR A 638 -24.01 -8.19 5.76
CA THR A 638 -25.02 -8.77 6.67
C THR A 638 -24.46 -9.10 8.06
N ALA A 639 -23.15 -8.98 8.26
CA ALA A 639 -22.54 -9.10 9.58
C ALA A 639 -23.03 -7.98 10.49
N SER A 640 -23.28 -8.31 11.75
CA SER A 640 -23.82 -7.33 12.70
C SER A 640 -23.33 -7.59 14.12
N PHE A 641 -23.33 -6.52 14.90
CA PHE A 641 -23.11 -6.54 16.34
C PHE A 641 -24.35 -5.96 17.03
N ASN A 642 -24.89 -6.69 18.00
CA ASN A 642 -26.01 -6.25 18.84
C ASN A 642 -25.50 -5.88 20.23
N ASP A 643 -25.35 -4.58 20.44
CA ASP A 643 -24.84 -3.95 21.67
C ASP A 643 -25.70 -4.29 22.91
N ALA A 644 -27.01 -4.49 22.77
CA ALA A 644 -27.88 -4.80 23.91
C ALA A 644 -27.65 -6.21 24.50
N THR A 645 -26.97 -7.07 23.75
CA THR A 645 -26.76 -8.49 24.09
C THR A 645 -25.31 -8.93 23.92
N ASP A 646 -24.39 -7.99 23.67
CA ASP A 646 -22.98 -8.22 23.35
C ASP A 646 -22.75 -9.33 22.29
N THR A 647 -23.64 -9.42 21.30
CA THR A 647 -23.71 -10.59 20.40
C THR A 647 -23.35 -10.21 18.97
N PHE A 648 -22.38 -10.92 18.41
CA PHE A 648 -21.96 -10.81 17.02
C PHE A 648 -22.64 -11.88 16.17
N SER A 649 -23.04 -11.53 14.95
CA SER A 649 -23.58 -12.43 13.94
C SER A 649 -22.71 -12.38 12.69
N ILE A 650 -22.06 -13.50 12.38
CA ILE A 650 -21.05 -13.60 11.32
C ILE A 650 -21.57 -14.51 10.19
N PRO A 651 -21.70 -14.02 8.95
CA PRO A 651 -22.19 -14.79 7.82
C PRO A 651 -21.34 -16.03 7.50
N PRO A 652 -21.88 -17.06 6.82
CA PRO A 652 -21.13 -18.25 6.47
C PRO A 652 -19.93 -17.93 5.55
N ARG A 653 -18.83 -18.67 5.71
CA ARG A 653 -17.62 -18.56 4.87
C ARG A 653 -17.16 -17.10 4.66
N THR A 654 -17.07 -16.33 5.73
CA THR A 654 -16.61 -14.94 5.69
C THR A 654 -15.55 -14.66 6.74
N THR A 655 -14.61 -13.79 6.37
CA THR A 655 -13.75 -13.09 7.32
C THR A 655 -14.36 -11.73 7.57
N VAL A 656 -14.63 -11.39 8.83
CA VAL A 656 -15.25 -10.12 9.20
C VAL A 656 -14.44 -9.44 10.28
N VAL A 657 -14.12 -8.17 10.09
CA VAL A 657 -13.41 -7.33 11.06
C VAL A 657 -14.36 -6.32 11.67
N PHE A 658 -14.48 -6.34 12.99
CA PHE A 658 -15.12 -5.30 13.77
C PHE A 658 -14.08 -4.47 14.51
N VAL A 659 -14.35 -3.18 14.69
CA VAL A 659 -13.52 -2.26 15.46
C VAL A 659 -14.36 -1.59 16.53
N SER A 660 -13.78 -1.38 17.71
CA SER A 660 -14.30 -0.41 18.66
C SER A 660 -13.41 0.82 18.58
N THR A 661 -14.00 2.00 18.55
CA THR A 661 -13.25 3.25 18.70
C THR A 661 -12.52 3.23 20.04
N GLN A 662 -11.44 4.00 20.15
CA GLN A 662 -10.91 4.38 21.46
C GLN A 662 -12.05 4.76 22.39
N ALA A 663 -11.99 4.35 23.66
CA ALA A 663 -12.94 4.85 24.64
C ALA A 663 -12.87 6.37 24.55
N LEU A 664 -13.95 7.00 24.06
CA LEU A 664 -14.07 8.45 24.15
C LEU A 664 -13.91 8.73 25.64
N GLU A 665 -12.78 9.32 26.03
CA GLU A 665 -12.53 9.68 27.41
C GLU A 665 -13.78 10.41 27.88
N PRO A 666 -14.58 9.84 28.81
CA PRO A 666 -15.92 10.37 29.07
C PRO A 666 -15.73 11.82 29.42
N PRO A 667 -16.51 12.71 28.79
CA PRO A 667 -16.22 14.11 28.85
C PRO A 667 -16.12 14.61 30.29
N SER A 668 -15.30 15.65 30.47
CA SER A 668 -15.15 16.33 31.76
C SER A 668 -16.52 16.58 32.39
N THR A 669 -16.68 16.26 33.67
CA THR A 669 -17.92 16.57 34.40
C THR A 669 -18.04 18.06 34.76
N ILE A 670 -17.17 18.90 34.19
CA ILE A 670 -17.23 20.35 34.30
C ILE A 670 -18.45 20.89 33.53
N ASP A 671 -19.27 21.71 34.19
CA ASP A 671 -20.53 22.24 33.63
C ASP A 671 -20.32 23.01 32.33
N TRP A 672 -19.25 23.81 32.21
CA TRP A 672 -18.89 24.51 30.98
C TRP A 672 -17.40 24.84 30.87
N VAL A 673 -16.85 24.60 29.69
CA VAL A 673 -15.52 25.04 29.26
C VAL A 673 -15.77 25.70 27.90
N GLY A 674 -15.45 26.98 27.76
CA GLY A 674 -15.73 27.70 26.51
C GLY A 674 -15.10 29.09 26.46
N LEU A 675 -15.26 29.77 25.32
CA LEU A 675 -14.55 31.00 24.96
C LEU A 675 -13.03 30.83 25.07
N MET A 676 -12.45 30.06 24.15
CA MET A 676 -11.01 30.04 23.94
C MET A 676 -10.60 31.20 23.04
N PHE A 677 -9.77 32.12 23.53
CA PHE A 677 -9.31 33.23 22.72
C PHE A 677 -7.85 33.61 23.02
N PRO A 678 -7.06 33.95 22.00
CA PRO A 678 -5.78 34.60 22.20
C PRO A 678 -6.00 36.08 22.52
N ARG A 679 -5.55 36.57 23.69
CA ARG A 679 -5.60 38.02 24.00
C ARG A 679 -4.39 38.70 23.37
N GLY A 680 -4.66 39.48 22.33
CA GLY A 680 -3.67 40.14 21.48
C GLY A 680 -4.25 40.73 20.19
N GLY A 681 -5.54 40.47 19.89
CA GLY A 681 -6.16 40.89 18.64
C GLY A 681 -5.79 39.94 17.50
N VAL A 682 -6.68 39.88 16.51
CA VAL A 682 -6.66 39.07 15.29
C VAL A 682 -5.25 38.72 14.78
N ALA A 683 -4.98 37.42 14.61
CA ALA A 683 -4.07 36.82 13.62
C ALA A 683 -2.75 37.59 13.34
N HIS A 684 -1.67 37.26 14.07
CA HIS A 684 -0.38 37.96 13.94
C HIS A 684 0.64 37.16 13.13
N ALA A 685 1.24 37.81 12.13
CA ALA A 685 2.57 37.47 11.66
C ALA A 685 3.60 37.78 12.76
N ILE A 686 4.58 36.90 12.99
CA ILE A 686 5.66 37.09 13.99
C ILE A 686 6.38 38.45 13.82
N ASP A 687 6.33 39.01 12.60
CA ASP A 687 7.11 40.16 12.17
C ASP A 687 6.35 41.50 12.29
N GLN A 688 5.06 41.49 12.66
CA GLN A 688 4.23 42.71 12.82
C GLN A 688 4.02 43.18 14.27
N GLY A 689 4.92 42.80 15.19
CA GLY A 689 5.24 43.66 16.34
C GLY A 689 4.14 43.90 17.39
N SER A 690 3.30 42.91 17.71
CA SER A 690 2.39 42.98 18.88
C SER A 690 2.27 41.66 19.65
N PHE A 691 3.38 40.94 19.87
CA PHE A 691 3.43 39.96 20.96
C PHE A 691 3.78 40.67 22.26
N ALA A 692 3.14 40.27 23.36
CA ALA A 692 3.68 40.57 24.68
C ALA A 692 5.14 40.07 24.72
N PRO A 693 6.09 40.75 25.39
CA PRO A 693 7.51 40.41 25.36
C PRO A 693 7.87 38.96 25.76
N ALA A 694 6.93 38.19 26.31
CA ALA A 694 7.11 36.87 26.89
C ALA A 694 6.67 35.66 26.01
N GLY A 695 5.77 35.80 25.02
CA GLY A 695 5.26 34.67 24.24
C GLY A 695 3.85 34.84 23.64
N PHE A 696 3.19 33.72 23.30
CA PHE A 696 1.81 33.64 22.79
C PHE A 696 0.87 33.11 23.87
N ASP A 697 -0.07 33.95 24.29
CA ASP A 697 -1.01 33.65 25.37
C ASP A 697 -2.32 33.09 24.82
N VAL A 698 -2.75 31.95 25.37
CA VAL A 698 -4.08 31.37 25.12
C VAL A 698 -4.86 31.35 26.41
N PHE A 699 -6.09 31.84 26.35
CA PHE A 699 -7.02 31.88 27.48
C PHE A 699 -8.20 30.95 27.21
N VAL A 700 -8.73 30.38 28.28
CA VAL A 700 -9.98 29.61 28.27
C VAL A 700 -10.81 30.01 29.48
N GLN A 701 -12.13 30.10 29.32
CA GLN A 701 -13.03 30.32 30.44
C GLN A 701 -13.70 29.02 30.87
N VAL A 702 -13.90 28.88 32.18
CA VAL A 702 -14.46 27.67 32.80
C VAL A 702 -15.55 28.07 33.80
N TYR A 703 -16.67 27.35 33.77
CA TYR A 703 -17.77 27.48 34.71
C TYR A 703 -18.11 26.10 35.30
N GLU A 704 -18.25 26.04 36.62
CA GLU A 704 -18.70 24.87 37.37
C GLU A 704 -19.58 25.33 38.53
N ALA A 705 -20.85 24.91 38.55
CA ALA A 705 -21.81 25.32 39.56
C ALA A 705 -21.32 24.93 40.97
N GLY A 706 -21.22 25.93 41.84
CA GLY A 706 -20.78 25.75 43.23
C GLY A 706 -19.25 25.65 43.42
N VAL A 707 -18.47 25.61 42.34
CA VAL A 707 -16.99 25.67 42.39
C VAL A 707 -16.44 27.01 41.89
N THR A 708 -17.09 27.65 40.90
CA THR A 708 -16.72 29.00 40.40
C THR A 708 -17.55 30.20 40.94
N PRO A 709 -18.17 30.22 42.14
CA PRO A 709 -18.96 31.38 42.56
C PRO A 709 -18.11 32.53 43.15
N GLY A 710 -18.05 33.64 42.42
CA GLY A 710 -18.11 35.04 42.89
C GLY A 710 -16.86 35.70 43.48
N ALA A 711 -15.85 34.95 43.94
CA ALA A 711 -14.52 35.48 44.26
C ALA A 711 -13.47 34.37 44.45
N GLY A 712 -12.56 34.22 43.47
CA GLY A 712 -11.32 33.44 43.57
C GLY A 712 -11.34 32.07 42.88
N GLN A 713 -10.14 31.55 42.58
CA GLN A 713 -9.90 30.29 41.85
C GLN A 713 -10.79 29.15 42.38
N GLY A 714 -11.62 28.57 41.50
CA GLY A 714 -12.32 27.32 41.78
C GLY A 714 -11.35 26.20 42.17
N ALA A 715 -11.45 25.71 43.40
CA ALA A 715 -10.61 24.61 43.88
C ALA A 715 -10.97 23.31 43.14
N GLY A 716 -9.96 22.63 42.58
CA GLY A 716 -10.13 21.29 41.99
C GLY A 716 -10.35 21.26 40.47
N ILE A 717 -10.02 22.33 39.74
CA ILE A 717 -10.02 22.36 38.26
C ILE A 717 -8.57 22.48 37.75
N GLU A 718 -8.22 21.67 36.76
CA GLU A 718 -6.96 21.74 36.01
C GLU A 718 -7.27 21.98 34.53
N CYS A 719 -6.59 22.94 33.92
CA CYS A 719 -6.73 23.25 32.50
C CYS A 719 -5.39 23.08 31.78
N PHE A 720 -5.43 22.64 30.53
CA PHE A 720 -4.27 22.41 29.69
C PHE A 720 -4.52 22.95 28.29
N LEU A 721 -3.53 23.62 27.72
CA LEU A 721 -3.46 23.95 26.30
C LEU A 721 -2.83 22.77 25.58
N HIS A 722 -3.62 22.04 24.80
CA HIS A 722 -3.16 20.98 23.92
C HIS A 722 -2.83 21.59 22.56
N TRP A 723 -1.58 21.53 22.13
CA TRP A 723 -1.15 22.21 20.91
C TRP A 723 0.02 21.52 20.22
N GLY A 724 0.14 21.71 18.91
CA GLY A 724 1.22 21.14 18.12
C GLY A 724 1.07 21.41 16.63
N ARG A 725 2.02 20.93 15.84
CA ARG A 725 1.97 21.07 14.38
C ARG A 725 0.86 20.18 13.82
N TYR A 726 0.09 20.68 12.87
CA TYR A 726 -0.90 19.84 12.18
C TYR A 726 -0.21 18.63 11.53
N GLY A 727 -0.81 17.44 11.67
CA GLY A 727 -0.25 16.17 11.19
C GLY A 727 0.90 15.60 12.02
N GLN A 728 1.14 16.10 13.23
CA GLN A 728 2.10 15.57 14.20
C GLN A 728 1.43 15.38 15.58
N PRO A 729 2.01 14.57 16.49
CA PRO A 729 1.53 14.51 17.87
C PRO A 729 1.59 15.87 18.56
N TRP A 730 0.53 16.22 19.31
CA TRP A 730 0.42 17.47 20.04
C TRP A 730 0.79 17.30 21.52
N THR A 731 1.22 18.39 22.14
CA THR A 731 1.72 18.43 23.51
C THR A 731 0.82 19.25 24.43
N ASP A 732 0.78 18.87 25.71
CA ASP A 732 -0.02 19.55 26.72
C ASP A 732 0.82 20.57 27.49
N LEU A 733 0.34 21.80 27.58
CA LEU A 733 0.92 22.87 28.37
C LEU A 733 -0.05 23.26 29.49
N PRO A 734 0.31 23.10 30.77
CA PRO A 734 -0.57 23.46 31.89
C PRO A 734 -0.97 24.94 31.84
N MET A 735 -2.26 25.21 32.04
CA MET A 735 -2.81 26.56 32.16
C MET A 735 -2.91 26.94 33.64
N THR A 736 -2.51 28.17 33.96
CA THR A 736 -2.62 28.75 35.29
C THR A 736 -3.85 29.64 35.39
N TYR A 737 -4.52 29.64 36.54
CA TYR A 737 -5.60 30.59 36.84
C TYR A 737 -5.13 32.03 36.60
N ASN A 738 -5.92 32.81 35.84
CA ASN A 738 -5.59 34.18 35.45
C ASN A 738 -6.42 35.21 36.24
N THR A 739 -7.74 35.15 36.13
CA THR A 739 -8.64 36.09 36.82
C THR A 739 -10.05 35.51 36.91
N ASP A 740 -10.80 36.01 37.89
CA ASP A 740 -12.24 35.82 38.01
C ASP A 740 -12.95 36.72 36.97
N ILE A 741 -13.85 36.13 36.17
CA ILE A 741 -14.78 36.84 35.28
C ILE A 741 -16.22 36.43 35.64
N GLY A 742 -16.65 36.80 36.85
CA GLY A 742 -18.02 36.67 37.32
C GLY A 742 -18.32 35.24 37.79
N ASN A 743 -18.94 34.44 36.93
CA ASN A 743 -19.12 33.00 37.15
C ASN A 743 -18.19 32.15 36.27
N ASN A 744 -17.44 32.78 35.35
CA ASN A 744 -16.55 32.13 34.41
C ASN A 744 -15.09 32.42 34.80
N ASP A 745 -14.41 31.49 35.46
CA ASP A 745 -12.99 31.63 35.80
C ASP A 745 -12.12 31.53 34.54
N GLU A 746 -11.18 32.46 34.35
CA GLU A 746 -10.27 32.48 33.21
C GLU A 746 -8.95 31.78 33.56
N TYR A 747 -8.53 30.81 32.74
CA TYR A 747 -7.24 30.14 32.79
C TYR A 747 -6.38 30.54 31.61
N LYS A 748 -5.06 30.55 31.79
CA LYS A 748 -4.08 31.03 30.81
C LYS A 748 -2.90 30.07 30.66
N ALA A 749 -2.52 29.76 29.43
CA ALA A 749 -1.18 29.24 29.11
C ALA A 749 -0.42 30.24 28.22
N THR A 750 0.91 30.25 28.37
CA THR A 750 1.82 31.03 27.52
C THR A 750 2.74 30.07 26.79
N ILE A 751 2.64 29.98 25.47
CA ILE A 751 3.68 29.36 24.64
C ILE A 751 4.88 30.31 24.64
N PRO A 752 6.04 29.94 25.20
CA PRO A 752 7.15 30.86 25.35
C PRO A 752 7.65 31.36 24.01
N LYS A 753 8.06 32.64 23.93
CA LYS A 753 8.63 33.22 22.71
C LYS A 753 9.79 32.39 22.15
N THR A 754 10.68 31.88 23.00
CA THR A 754 11.79 31.02 22.59
C THR A 754 11.34 29.71 21.94
N VAL A 755 10.17 29.18 22.33
CA VAL A 755 9.59 28.00 21.69
C VAL A 755 9.07 28.39 20.32
N ILE A 756 8.29 29.47 20.22
CA ILE A 756 7.74 29.97 18.94
C ILE A 756 8.86 30.26 17.93
N GLU A 757 9.93 30.92 18.35
CA GLU A 757 11.09 31.22 17.51
C GLU A 757 11.88 29.96 17.09
N SER A 758 11.70 28.84 17.79
CA SER A 758 12.30 27.54 17.42
C SER A 758 11.42 26.69 16.51
N LEU A 759 10.14 27.06 16.33
CA LEU A 759 9.21 26.30 15.51
C LEU A 759 9.59 26.41 14.03
N THR A 760 9.50 25.29 13.33
CA THR A 760 9.62 25.32 11.87
C THR A 760 8.39 25.98 11.25
N PRO A 761 8.52 26.65 10.09
CA PRO A 761 7.39 27.19 9.35
C PRO A 761 6.27 26.16 9.13
N GLY A 762 5.01 26.60 9.27
CA GLY A 762 3.85 25.74 9.14
C GLY A 762 2.65 26.17 9.98
N SER A 763 1.56 25.43 9.87
CA SER A 763 0.36 25.59 10.69
C SER A 763 0.44 24.75 11.96
N TYR A 764 0.13 25.37 13.09
CA TYR A 764 0.05 24.73 14.40
C TYR A 764 -1.36 24.90 14.94
N GLY A 765 -1.96 23.80 15.37
CA GLY A 765 -3.26 23.80 16.02
C GLY A 765 -3.09 23.89 17.52
N PHE A 766 -4.05 24.50 18.18
CA PHE A 766 -4.19 24.47 19.62
C PHE A 766 -5.67 24.41 20.01
N THR A 767 -5.92 23.72 21.11
CA THR A 767 -7.20 23.67 21.79
C THR A 767 -6.96 23.57 23.30
N ALA A 768 -7.96 23.82 24.13
CA ALA A 768 -7.84 23.75 25.58
C ALA A 768 -8.83 22.74 26.16
N TYR A 769 -8.35 21.87 27.04
CA TYR A 769 -9.22 21.01 27.84
C TYR A 769 -9.09 21.36 29.32
N CYS A 770 -10.19 21.22 30.05
CA CYS A 770 -10.21 21.38 31.49
C CYS A 770 -10.92 20.20 32.13
N LYS A 771 -10.41 19.77 33.28
CA LYS A 771 -10.89 18.60 34.01
C LYS A 771 -10.89 18.84 35.51
N LYS A 772 -11.72 18.11 36.24
CA LYS A 772 -11.63 18.08 37.70
C LYS A 772 -10.37 17.31 38.09
N THR A 773 -9.69 17.70 39.17
CA THR A 773 -8.42 17.06 39.62
C THR A 773 -8.56 15.56 39.90
N VAL A 774 -9.79 15.07 40.13
CA VAL A 774 -10.10 13.64 40.33
C VAL A 774 -10.24 12.84 39.03
N GLU A 775 -10.29 13.51 37.87
CA GLU A 775 -10.47 12.89 36.56
C GLU A 775 -9.10 12.57 35.92
N THR A 776 -8.95 11.37 35.36
CA THR A 776 -7.75 10.90 34.65
C THR A 776 -7.83 11.21 33.16
N GLY A 777 -6.71 11.13 32.43
CA GLY A 777 -6.70 11.33 30.97
C GLY A 777 -6.98 12.77 30.51
N ARG A 778 -7.10 12.96 29.19
CA ARG A 778 -7.57 14.21 28.56
C ARG A 778 -9.10 14.18 28.53
N LYS A 779 -9.73 15.11 29.22
CA LYS A 779 -11.19 15.19 29.34
C LYS A 779 -11.66 16.46 28.65
N TRP A 780 -12.12 16.33 27.42
CA TRP A 780 -12.83 17.39 26.72
C TRP A 780 -14.24 17.47 27.30
N LYS A 781 -14.86 18.65 27.36
CA LYS A 781 -16.26 18.72 27.79
C LYS A 781 -17.12 17.94 26.78
N ALA A 782 -18.25 17.39 27.24
CA ALA A 782 -19.25 16.80 26.36
C ALA A 782 -19.75 18.00 25.59
N ASP A 783 -19.31 18.11 24.36
CA ASP A 783 -19.70 19.20 23.55
C ASP A 783 -21.24 19.17 23.50
N SER A 784 -21.86 20.08 24.23
CA SER A 784 -23.20 20.58 23.93
C SER A 784 -23.16 21.40 22.62
N TYR A 785 -22.16 21.14 21.75
CA TYR A 785 -22.00 21.68 20.42
C TYR A 785 -22.94 20.90 19.54
N ASP A 786 -24.14 21.40 19.65
CA ASP A 786 -25.05 21.58 18.58
C ASP A 786 -24.43 22.51 17.50
N ILE A 787 -23.91 22.09 16.34
CA ILE A 787 -24.49 21.31 15.23
C ILE A 787 -25.83 21.86 14.66
N ASN A 788 -26.71 22.53 15.43
CA ASN A 788 -28.00 23.08 14.94
C ASN A 788 -27.90 24.46 14.28
N GLY A 789 -26.73 24.83 13.75
CA GLY A 789 -26.66 25.96 12.82
C GLY A 789 -27.22 27.28 13.38
N ASN A 790 -26.88 27.63 14.63
CA ASN A 790 -27.11 28.97 15.16
C ASN A 790 -25.89 29.86 14.88
N PRO A 791 -25.98 30.84 13.95
CA PRO A 791 -24.84 31.64 13.47
C PRO A 791 -24.38 32.77 14.42
N ALA A 792 -24.71 32.69 15.71
CA ALA A 792 -24.48 33.76 16.68
C ALA A 792 -23.48 33.44 17.81
N ASP A 793 -23.02 32.19 17.94
CA ASP A 793 -21.95 31.82 18.88
C ASP A 793 -20.59 31.88 18.16
N ASP A 794 -19.63 32.59 18.76
CA ASP A 794 -18.43 33.17 18.12
C ASP A 794 -17.12 32.42 18.40
N ASP A 795 -17.17 31.14 18.75
CA ASP A 795 -16.00 30.28 18.95
C ASP A 795 -15.36 29.81 17.61
N GLN A 796 -15.09 30.79 16.74
CA GLN A 796 -14.46 30.62 15.43
C GLN A 796 -13.06 29.99 15.51
N GLY A 797 -13.03 28.66 15.45
CA GLY A 797 -11.93 27.84 14.97
C GLY A 797 -11.06 27.28 16.07
N GLY A 798 -10.71 26.00 15.96
CA GLY A 798 -9.53 25.45 16.62
C GLY A 798 -8.39 26.45 16.45
N GLY A 799 -7.78 26.83 17.55
CA GLY A 799 -6.80 27.89 17.58
C GLY A 799 -5.70 27.60 16.58
N LEU A 800 -5.50 28.50 15.62
CA LEU A 800 -4.48 28.36 14.60
C LEU A 800 -3.34 29.34 14.89
N LEU A 801 -2.13 28.81 14.97
CA LEU A 801 -0.90 29.56 14.99
C LEU A 801 -0.13 29.24 13.70
N THR A 802 0.04 30.21 12.82
CA THR A 802 0.87 30.04 11.62
C THR A 802 2.25 30.61 11.88
N ILE A 803 3.27 29.76 11.74
CA ILE A 803 4.66 30.16 11.76
C ILE A 803 5.05 30.47 10.32
N ILE A 804 5.23 31.76 10.05
CA ILE A 804 5.62 32.27 8.74
C ILE A 804 7.14 32.10 8.60
N PRO A 805 7.65 31.60 7.47
CA PRO A 805 9.07 31.53 7.21
C PRO A 805 9.71 32.92 7.13
N THR A 806 10.73 33.20 7.96
CA THR A 806 11.53 34.45 7.89
C THR A 806 12.61 34.39 6.80
N THR A 807 12.95 33.18 6.36
CA THR A 807 13.85 32.86 5.24
C THR A 807 13.43 31.50 4.67
N ASP A 808 13.56 31.29 3.37
CA ASP A 808 13.29 29.99 2.75
C ASP A 808 14.57 29.13 2.68
N PRO A 809 14.57 27.89 3.23
CA PRO A 809 15.67 26.94 3.04
C PRO A 809 15.68 26.24 1.67
N ALA A 810 14.60 26.31 0.88
CA ALA A 810 14.57 25.80 -0.49
C ALA A 810 15.36 26.72 -1.43
N LEU A 811 15.99 26.12 -2.45
CA LEU A 811 16.61 26.90 -3.53
C LEU A 811 15.52 27.76 -4.18
N GLU A 812 15.67 29.09 -4.10
CA GLU A 812 14.80 30.01 -4.83
C GLU A 812 14.74 29.55 -6.30
N PRO A 813 13.54 29.42 -6.89
CA PRO A 813 13.43 29.22 -8.33
C PRO A 813 14.24 30.32 -9.02
N ASN A 814 15.05 29.98 -10.02
CA ASN A 814 15.76 30.99 -10.81
C ASN A 814 14.73 32.05 -11.25
N GLY A 815 14.82 33.26 -10.68
CA GLY A 815 13.81 34.30 -10.88
C GLY A 815 13.51 34.50 -12.36
N GLY A 816 12.22 34.62 -12.71
CA GLY A 816 11.79 34.69 -14.09
C GLY A 816 10.33 35.07 -14.24
N VAL A 817 9.92 35.33 -15.49
CA VAL A 817 8.57 35.74 -15.83
C VAL A 817 7.85 34.55 -16.47
N PHE A 818 6.65 34.25 -15.99
CA PHE A 818 5.72 33.36 -16.68
C PHE A 818 4.54 34.13 -17.25
N VAL A 819 3.87 33.54 -18.25
CA VAL A 819 2.66 34.09 -18.85
C VAL A 819 1.49 33.14 -18.61
N HIS A 820 0.33 33.70 -18.27
CA HIS A 820 -0.91 32.93 -18.14
C HIS A 820 -1.57 32.78 -19.52
N LEU A 821 -1.48 31.59 -20.12
CA LEU A 821 -2.10 31.26 -21.42
C LEU A 821 -3.51 30.70 -21.21
N PHE A 822 -4.35 31.51 -20.57
CA PHE A 822 -5.70 31.16 -20.17
C PHE A 822 -6.58 30.77 -21.36
N GLU A 823 -7.23 29.61 -21.29
CA GLU A 823 -8.13 29.02 -22.31
C GLU A 823 -7.46 28.54 -23.62
N TRP A 824 -6.14 28.53 -23.72
CA TRP A 824 -5.45 28.09 -24.94
C TRP A 824 -5.51 26.56 -25.13
N ARG A 825 -5.56 26.09 -26.38
CA ARG A 825 -5.43 24.66 -26.71
C ARG A 825 -4.00 24.19 -26.49
N TRP A 826 -3.81 22.93 -26.14
CA TRP A 826 -2.47 22.36 -25.85
C TRP A 826 -1.50 22.53 -27.01
N ALA A 827 -1.96 22.32 -28.25
CA ALA A 827 -1.13 22.53 -29.44
C ALA A 827 -0.70 23.99 -29.65
N ASP A 828 -1.55 24.95 -29.29
CA ASP A 828 -1.24 26.39 -29.41
C ASP A 828 -0.25 26.82 -28.32
N VAL A 829 -0.40 26.31 -27.10
CA VAL A 829 0.57 26.51 -26.01
C VAL A 829 1.94 25.92 -26.38
N ALA A 830 1.98 24.70 -26.91
CA ALA A 830 3.22 24.04 -27.33
C ALA A 830 3.99 24.88 -28.36
N LYS A 831 3.25 25.44 -29.34
CA LYS A 831 3.81 26.33 -30.36
C LYS A 831 4.35 27.63 -29.75
N GLU A 832 3.60 28.23 -28.84
CA GLU A 832 3.95 29.49 -28.19
C GLU A 832 5.18 29.35 -27.27
N CYS A 833 5.31 28.24 -26.54
CA CYS A 833 6.47 27.98 -25.68
C CYS A 833 7.82 28.05 -26.41
N THR A 834 7.86 27.66 -27.69
CA THR A 834 9.08 27.79 -28.51
C THR A 834 9.49 29.25 -28.69
N PHE A 835 8.51 30.15 -28.88
CA PHE A 835 8.75 31.59 -28.96
C PHE A 835 9.09 32.18 -27.59
N LEU A 836 8.31 31.84 -26.56
CA LEU A 836 8.50 32.33 -25.19
C LEU A 836 9.87 31.99 -24.62
N GLY A 837 10.35 30.76 -24.85
CA GLY A 837 11.70 30.35 -24.44
C GLY A 837 12.80 31.20 -25.09
N GLN A 838 12.64 31.58 -26.37
CA GLN A 838 13.57 32.50 -27.05
C GLN A 838 13.50 33.94 -26.50
N LYS A 839 12.40 34.33 -25.87
CA LYS A 839 12.21 35.64 -25.25
C LYS A 839 12.58 35.68 -23.76
N GLY A 840 13.03 34.56 -23.19
CA GLY A 840 13.48 34.49 -21.81
C GLY A 840 12.36 34.33 -20.79
N TYR A 841 11.15 33.94 -21.21
CA TYR A 841 10.12 33.47 -20.28
C TYR A 841 10.55 32.13 -19.69
N THR A 842 10.37 31.97 -18.39
CA THR A 842 10.77 30.76 -17.66
C THR A 842 9.61 29.79 -17.45
N GLY A 843 8.37 30.22 -17.68
CA GLY A 843 7.22 29.35 -17.59
C GLY A 843 5.95 29.85 -18.27
N VAL A 844 4.95 28.97 -18.31
CA VAL A 844 3.57 29.25 -18.71
C VAL A 844 2.63 28.69 -17.65
N GLN A 845 1.62 29.47 -17.27
CA GLN A 845 0.47 28.96 -16.52
C GLN A 845 -0.60 28.52 -17.52
N VAL A 846 -1.12 27.31 -17.36
CA VAL A 846 -2.18 26.74 -18.20
C VAL A 846 -3.46 26.50 -17.39
N SER A 847 -4.61 26.59 -18.04
CA SER A 847 -5.91 26.27 -17.46
C SER A 847 -6.00 24.81 -16.96
N PRO A 848 -6.96 24.48 -16.09
CA PRO A 848 -7.07 23.15 -15.51
C PRO A 848 -7.20 22.03 -16.57
N PRO A 849 -6.40 20.93 -16.47
CA PRO A 849 -6.41 19.83 -17.43
C PRO A 849 -7.44 18.74 -17.12
N ASN A 850 -8.07 18.78 -15.94
CA ASN A 850 -9.07 17.80 -15.51
C ASN A 850 -10.27 17.74 -16.45
N GLU A 851 -10.97 16.61 -16.41
CA GLU A 851 -12.29 16.49 -17.02
C GLU A 851 -13.26 17.46 -16.33
N HIS A 852 -14.12 18.09 -17.13
CA HIS A 852 -15.06 19.09 -16.64
C HIS A 852 -16.43 18.92 -17.31
N ILE A 853 -17.41 19.72 -16.88
CA ILE A 853 -18.77 19.65 -17.44
C ILE A 853 -18.81 20.03 -18.91
N VAL A 854 -19.86 19.59 -19.63
CA VAL A 854 -20.15 19.99 -21.02
C VAL A 854 -21.43 20.84 -21.03
N PRO A 855 -21.34 22.18 -21.05
CA PRO A 855 -22.52 23.05 -21.00
C PRO A 855 -23.47 22.85 -22.19
N THR A 856 -24.78 22.91 -21.94
CA THR A 856 -25.81 22.98 -22.99
C THR A 856 -25.86 24.35 -23.65
N ALA A 857 -26.59 24.48 -24.77
CA ALA A 857 -26.73 25.74 -25.50
C ALA A 857 -27.34 26.89 -24.68
N ASP A 858 -28.26 26.57 -23.77
CA ASP A 858 -28.85 27.52 -22.82
C ASP A 858 -27.88 27.93 -21.70
N LEU A 859 -26.85 27.12 -21.44
CA LEU A 859 -25.72 27.47 -20.55
C LEU A 859 -24.56 28.13 -21.33
N GLY A 860 -24.77 28.50 -22.58
CA GLY A 860 -23.78 29.15 -23.44
C GLY A 860 -22.85 28.21 -24.19
N GLY A 861 -23.13 26.90 -24.24
CA GLY A 861 -22.34 25.92 -24.98
C GLY A 861 -22.71 25.78 -26.46
N ASN A 862 -21.72 25.62 -27.34
CA ASN A 862 -21.92 25.44 -28.78
C ASN A 862 -21.33 24.08 -29.23
N PRO A 863 -21.94 23.38 -30.22
CA PRO A 863 -21.44 22.14 -30.84
C PRO A 863 -19.95 22.07 -31.25
N ALA A 864 -19.23 23.20 -31.30
CA ALA A 864 -17.82 23.27 -31.63
C ALA A 864 -16.85 23.19 -30.41
N ASN A 865 -17.31 22.72 -29.24
CA ASN A 865 -16.59 22.81 -27.95
C ASN A 865 -16.26 24.27 -27.56
N ASP A 866 -17.14 25.19 -27.93
CA ASP A 866 -17.05 26.59 -27.54
C ASP A 866 -17.97 26.80 -26.33
N PHE A 867 -17.37 26.82 -25.15
CA PHE A 867 -18.04 26.88 -23.85
C PHE A 867 -17.64 28.17 -23.11
N PRO A 868 -18.39 28.59 -22.08
CA PRO A 868 -17.89 29.58 -21.13
C PRO A 868 -16.64 29.07 -20.40
N TRP A 869 -15.71 29.98 -20.08
CA TRP A 869 -14.44 29.64 -19.40
C TRP A 869 -14.66 28.93 -18.05
N TRP A 870 -15.72 29.31 -17.32
CA TRP A 870 -16.03 28.78 -16.00
C TRP A 870 -16.31 27.27 -16.01
N ALA A 871 -16.65 26.70 -17.17
CA ALA A 871 -16.92 25.27 -17.29
C ALA A 871 -15.71 24.42 -16.86
N ARG A 872 -14.47 24.88 -17.10
CA ARG A 872 -13.25 24.15 -16.69
C ARG A 872 -13.03 24.10 -15.18
N TYR A 873 -13.55 25.12 -14.49
CA TYR A 873 -13.53 25.24 -13.04
C TYR A 873 -14.74 24.54 -12.43
N GLN A 874 -15.30 23.54 -13.11
CA GLN A 874 -16.25 22.58 -12.55
C GLN A 874 -15.75 21.16 -12.85
N PRO A 875 -14.80 20.65 -12.04
CA PRO A 875 -14.22 19.33 -12.24
C PRO A 875 -15.27 18.22 -12.09
N VAL A 876 -15.23 17.24 -12.99
CA VAL A 876 -16.08 16.04 -12.91
C VAL A 876 -15.29 14.86 -12.35
N THR A 877 -13.97 14.84 -12.53
CA THR A 877 -13.08 13.83 -11.94
C THR A 877 -11.65 14.33 -11.93
N HIS A 878 -10.89 13.84 -10.96
CA HIS A 878 -9.44 13.95 -10.86
C HIS A 878 -8.75 12.63 -11.26
N ASP A 879 -9.48 11.68 -11.84
CA ASP A 879 -8.95 10.44 -12.42
C ASP A 879 -8.12 10.74 -13.68
N THR A 880 -6.85 10.39 -13.61
CA THR A 880 -5.85 10.69 -14.64
C THR A 880 -6.06 9.87 -15.92
N THR A 881 -6.80 8.76 -15.86
CA THR A 881 -7.20 7.99 -17.05
C THR A 881 -8.25 8.71 -17.90
N ARG A 882 -8.84 9.79 -17.38
CA ARG A 882 -9.92 10.57 -17.99
C ARG A 882 -9.55 12.01 -18.31
N PHE A 883 -8.25 12.34 -18.39
CA PHE A 883 -7.76 13.70 -18.69
C PHE A 883 -7.97 14.13 -20.15
N THR A 884 -9.22 14.28 -20.56
CA THR A 884 -9.59 14.99 -21.79
C THR A 884 -10.40 16.22 -21.41
N SER A 885 -9.85 17.39 -21.72
CA SER A 885 -10.46 18.70 -21.46
C SER A 885 -10.77 19.41 -22.77
N ARG A 886 -11.40 20.59 -22.67
CA ARG A 886 -11.62 21.48 -23.81
C ARG A 886 -10.33 21.86 -24.56
N SER A 887 -9.16 21.86 -23.91
CA SER A 887 -7.89 22.23 -24.57
C SER A 887 -7.27 21.12 -25.41
N GLY A 888 -7.77 19.89 -25.27
CA GLY A 888 -7.28 18.71 -25.98
C GLY A 888 -7.23 17.48 -25.09
N THR A 889 -6.82 16.38 -25.71
CA THR A 889 -6.61 15.08 -25.08
C THR A 889 -5.40 15.07 -24.14
N TRP A 890 -5.32 14.05 -23.29
CA TRP A 890 -4.18 13.84 -22.40
C TRP A 890 -2.86 13.73 -23.17
N ALA A 891 -2.84 13.02 -24.29
CA ALA A 891 -1.66 12.87 -25.13
C ALA A 891 -1.18 14.22 -25.68
N GLU A 892 -2.10 15.10 -26.08
CA GLU A 892 -1.77 16.46 -26.53
C GLU A 892 -1.25 17.33 -25.36
N PHE A 893 -1.79 17.16 -24.15
CA PHE A 893 -1.27 17.83 -22.96
C PHE A 893 0.17 17.38 -22.66
N GLN A 894 0.44 16.08 -22.63
CA GLN A 894 1.79 15.54 -22.41
C GLN A 894 2.77 16.03 -23.49
N GLN A 895 2.33 16.06 -24.76
CA GLN A 895 3.14 16.61 -25.85
C GLN A 895 3.44 18.10 -25.65
N MET A 896 2.46 18.89 -25.22
CA MET A 896 2.64 20.31 -24.90
C MET A 896 3.66 20.50 -23.79
N VAL A 897 3.53 19.75 -22.69
CA VAL A 897 4.46 19.81 -21.56
C VAL A 897 5.89 19.48 -22.00
N ASN A 898 6.06 18.40 -22.76
CA ASN A 898 7.36 18.01 -23.31
C ASN A 898 7.97 19.09 -24.22
N THR A 899 7.13 19.71 -25.05
CA THR A 899 7.57 20.78 -25.98
C THR A 899 8.00 22.03 -25.19
N CYS A 900 7.22 22.45 -24.21
CA CYS A 900 7.54 23.61 -23.37
C CYS A 900 8.81 23.37 -22.56
N ASN A 901 8.93 22.21 -21.90
CA ASN A 901 10.13 21.85 -21.15
C ASN A 901 11.39 21.80 -22.05
N SER A 902 11.27 21.28 -23.27
CA SER A 902 12.38 21.27 -24.25
C SER A 902 12.80 22.67 -24.70
N ALA A 903 11.88 23.64 -24.66
CA ALA A 903 12.15 25.05 -24.93
C ALA A 903 12.69 25.81 -23.70
N GLY A 904 12.87 25.13 -22.56
CA GLY A 904 13.27 25.76 -21.30
C GLY A 904 12.14 26.51 -20.58
N VAL A 905 10.89 26.24 -20.94
CA VAL A 905 9.69 26.89 -20.39
C VAL A 905 8.93 25.91 -19.52
N ALA A 906 8.92 26.15 -18.21
CA ALA A 906 8.19 25.33 -17.23
C ALA A 906 6.68 25.44 -17.41
N VAL A 907 5.95 24.32 -17.31
CA VAL A 907 4.49 24.33 -17.26
C VAL A 907 4.02 24.37 -15.81
N ILE A 908 3.18 25.35 -15.49
CA ILE A 908 2.49 25.52 -14.21
C ILE A 908 1.00 25.25 -14.48
N VAL A 909 0.41 24.29 -13.79
CA VAL A 909 -1.02 23.97 -13.95
C VAL A 909 -1.85 24.74 -12.93
N ASP A 910 -2.94 25.35 -13.38
CA ASP A 910 -3.99 25.83 -12.50
C ASP A 910 -4.83 24.65 -11.99
N ALA A 911 -4.77 24.39 -10.69
CA ALA A 911 -5.31 23.17 -10.07
C ALA A 911 -6.55 23.49 -9.22
N VAL A 912 -7.70 22.98 -9.65
CA VAL A 912 -8.97 23.08 -8.93
C VAL A 912 -9.16 21.83 -8.08
N ILE A 913 -8.98 21.97 -6.77
CA ILE A 913 -8.95 20.83 -5.82
C ILE A 913 -9.84 21.04 -4.58
N ASN A 914 -10.57 22.14 -4.51
CA ASN A 914 -11.47 22.49 -3.39
C ASN A 914 -12.92 22.03 -3.58
N HIS A 915 -13.40 21.86 -4.82
CA HIS A 915 -14.80 21.56 -5.11
C HIS A 915 -14.97 20.67 -6.35
N MET A 916 -16.21 20.22 -6.59
CA MET A 916 -16.62 19.47 -7.79
C MET A 916 -17.75 20.17 -8.55
N ALA A 917 -18.05 19.68 -9.75
CA ALA A 917 -19.09 20.24 -10.63
C ALA A 917 -20.49 20.21 -10.01
N ASP A 918 -21.19 21.35 -9.97
CA ASP A 918 -22.57 21.42 -9.49
C ASP A 918 -23.60 21.13 -10.60
N ILE A 919 -23.35 21.66 -11.80
CA ILE A 919 -24.37 21.70 -12.85
C ILE A 919 -24.45 20.33 -13.54
N GLU A 920 -25.58 19.65 -13.41
CA GLU A 920 -25.86 18.35 -14.03
C GLU A 920 -26.29 18.52 -15.51
N VAL A 921 -25.40 18.20 -16.45
CA VAL A 921 -25.68 18.31 -17.90
C VAL A 921 -25.73 16.96 -18.59
N GLY A 922 -26.91 16.58 -19.10
CA GLY A 922 -27.16 15.32 -19.81
C GLY A 922 -28.06 14.36 -19.03
N SER A 923 -28.34 13.18 -19.59
CA SER A 923 -29.09 12.12 -18.91
C SER A 923 -28.52 10.74 -19.30
N PRO A 924 -27.65 10.14 -18.45
CA PRO A 924 -27.12 10.69 -17.19
C PRO A 924 -26.13 11.86 -17.41
N PRO A 925 -25.95 12.76 -16.43
CA PRO A 925 -24.96 13.83 -16.54
C PRO A 925 -23.56 13.27 -16.75
N THR A 926 -22.83 13.80 -17.73
CA THR A 926 -21.56 13.23 -18.19
C THR A 926 -20.56 14.32 -18.55
N GLY A 927 -19.32 14.19 -18.07
CA GLY A 927 -18.23 15.12 -18.35
C GLY A 927 -17.61 14.97 -19.75
N THR A 928 -16.62 15.81 -20.07
CA THR A 928 -15.95 15.87 -21.38
C THR A 928 -15.25 14.56 -21.81
N ALA A 929 -14.93 13.67 -20.87
CA ALA A 929 -14.25 12.39 -21.09
C ALA A 929 -15.13 11.18 -20.72
N GLY A 930 -16.44 11.38 -20.61
CA GLY A 930 -17.40 10.29 -20.41
C GLY A 930 -17.59 9.88 -18.95
N THR A 931 -17.11 10.63 -17.97
CA THR A 931 -17.36 10.33 -16.56
C THR A 931 -18.77 10.77 -16.18
N GLN A 932 -19.56 9.82 -15.69
CA GLN A 932 -20.89 10.11 -15.18
C GLN A 932 -20.81 10.70 -13.78
N TYR A 933 -21.67 11.67 -13.47
CA TYR A 933 -21.72 12.30 -12.17
C TYR A 933 -23.13 12.74 -11.80
N LYS A 934 -23.31 13.10 -10.53
CA LYS A 934 -24.53 13.64 -9.95
C LYS A 934 -24.16 14.54 -8.78
N SER A 935 -24.57 15.80 -8.82
CA SER A 935 -24.33 16.78 -7.76
C SER A 935 -25.42 16.72 -6.68
N GLN A 936 -26.68 16.47 -7.09
CA GLN A 936 -27.84 16.62 -6.21
C GLN A 936 -28.85 15.45 -6.32
N PRO A 937 -29.56 15.08 -5.23
CA PRO A 937 -29.37 15.59 -3.87
C PRO A 937 -28.04 15.12 -3.26
N ALA A 938 -27.46 15.90 -2.34
CA ALA A 938 -26.19 15.60 -1.67
C ALA A 938 -26.06 14.14 -1.19
N ALA A 939 -27.13 13.57 -0.61
CA ALA A 939 -27.16 12.18 -0.12
C ALA A 939 -26.93 11.11 -1.21
N ASN A 940 -27.10 11.45 -2.49
CA ASN A 940 -26.89 10.56 -3.63
C ASN A 940 -25.82 11.12 -4.60
N ARG A 941 -25.02 12.10 -4.16
CA ARG A 941 -23.97 12.73 -4.96
C ARG A 941 -22.88 11.72 -5.30
N PHE A 942 -22.39 11.73 -6.52
CA PHE A 942 -21.22 10.95 -6.93
C PHE A 942 -20.51 11.59 -8.11
N TYR A 943 -19.22 11.35 -8.22
CA TYR A 943 -18.39 11.79 -9.36
C TYR A 943 -17.54 10.62 -9.84
N GLY A 944 -18.03 9.96 -10.91
CA GLY A 944 -17.54 8.66 -11.33
C GLY A 944 -17.60 7.65 -10.19
N THR A 945 -16.55 6.84 -10.08
CA THR A 945 -16.29 5.98 -8.92
C THR A 945 -15.32 6.62 -7.93
N GLN A 946 -14.89 7.88 -8.17
CA GLN A 946 -13.81 8.51 -7.43
C GLN A 946 -14.29 9.19 -6.15
N TYR A 947 -15.44 9.90 -6.21
CA TYR A 947 -16.00 10.59 -5.05
C TYR A 947 -17.44 10.16 -4.76
N THR A 948 -17.74 9.93 -3.49
CA THR A 948 -19.06 9.57 -2.93
C THR A 948 -19.58 10.72 -2.05
N PRO A 949 -20.81 10.66 -1.51
CA PRO A 949 -21.34 11.71 -0.64
C PRO A 949 -20.45 12.00 0.59
N ASP A 950 -19.77 10.98 1.11
CA ASP A 950 -18.93 11.09 2.30
C ASP A 950 -17.63 11.86 2.03
N ASP A 951 -17.27 12.12 0.77
CA ASP A 951 -16.09 12.90 0.41
C ASP A 951 -16.33 14.43 0.45
N PHE A 952 -17.56 14.87 0.78
CA PHE A 952 -17.94 16.29 0.79
C PHE A 952 -18.30 16.76 2.20
N HIS A 953 -18.12 18.06 2.45
CA HIS A 953 -18.74 18.70 3.60
C HIS A 953 -20.28 18.77 3.43
N PRO A 954 -21.05 18.88 4.53
CA PRO A 954 -22.48 19.13 4.44
C PRO A 954 -22.79 20.40 3.64
N ASP A 955 -23.80 20.34 2.77
CA ASP A 955 -24.17 21.46 1.91
C ASP A 955 -24.59 22.68 2.75
N CYS A 956 -23.82 23.77 2.61
CA CYS A 956 -24.11 25.11 3.10
C CYS A 956 -23.58 26.15 2.12
N LEU A 957 -24.08 27.39 2.17
CA LEU A 957 -23.60 28.48 1.32
C LEU A 957 -22.72 29.44 2.10
N ILE A 958 -21.70 29.99 1.44
CA ILE A 958 -20.91 31.10 1.98
C ILE A 958 -21.77 32.37 1.96
N THR A 959 -22.20 32.81 3.14
CA THR A 959 -22.96 34.07 3.33
C THR A 959 -22.20 35.09 4.17
N ASN A 960 -21.20 34.65 4.95
CA ASN A 960 -20.36 35.49 5.78
C ASN A 960 -18.87 35.17 5.57
N TYR A 961 -18.13 36.06 4.90
CA TYR A 961 -16.68 35.91 4.70
C TYR A 961 -15.84 36.22 5.96
N GLN A 962 -16.48 36.72 7.02
CA GLN A 962 -15.86 36.85 8.36
C GLN A 962 -15.96 35.55 9.15
N ASP A 963 -16.62 34.53 8.62
CA ASP A 963 -16.75 33.21 9.22
C ASP A 963 -15.83 32.21 8.51
N ARG A 964 -14.75 31.81 9.19
CA ARG A 964 -13.77 30.82 8.68
C ARG A 964 -14.44 29.51 8.26
N TYR A 965 -15.41 29.04 9.04
CA TYR A 965 -16.07 27.77 8.77
C TYR A 965 -16.80 27.86 7.43
N GLN A 966 -17.58 28.93 7.23
CA GLN A 966 -18.27 29.12 5.96
C GLN A 966 -17.28 29.21 4.80
N VAL A 967 -16.22 30.01 4.93
CA VAL A 967 -15.27 30.20 3.82
C VAL A 967 -14.57 28.88 3.43
N GLN A 968 -14.27 27.99 4.38
CA GLN A 968 -13.46 26.78 4.16
C GLN A 968 -14.23 25.46 4.09
N ARG A 969 -15.55 25.46 4.34
CA ARG A 969 -16.38 24.23 4.40
C ARG A 969 -17.78 24.37 3.80
N CYS A 970 -18.10 25.53 3.22
CA CYS A 970 -19.37 25.74 2.52
C CYS A 970 -19.12 25.97 1.03
N GLN A 971 -20.16 25.70 0.25
CA GLN A 971 -20.16 25.75 -1.21
C GLN A 971 -19.79 27.15 -1.72
N LEU A 972 -18.65 27.25 -2.39
CA LEU A 972 -18.28 28.41 -3.18
C LEU A 972 -19.22 28.52 -4.39
N ALA A 973 -20.09 29.52 -4.39
CA ALA A 973 -21.06 29.75 -5.47
C ALA A 973 -21.94 28.51 -5.80
N GLY A 974 -22.27 27.70 -4.79
CA GLY A 974 -23.09 26.48 -4.94
C GLY A 974 -22.32 25.24 -5.38
N LEU A 975 -21.00 25.34 -5.59
CA LEU A 975 -20.16 24.21 -5.97
C LEU A 975 -19.98 23.24 -4.78
N PRO A 976 -20.28 21.95 -4.94
CA PRO A 976 -20.04 20.91 -3.93
C PRO A 976 -18.63 20.95 -3.34
N ASP A 977 -18.53 21.26 -2.06
CA ASP A 977 -17.28 21.48 -1.33
C ASP A 977 -16.64 20.14 -0.91
N LEU A 978 -15.45 19.86 -1.42
CA LEU A 978 -14.71 18.64 -1.07
C LEU A 978 -14.19 18.75 0.37
N ASP A 979 -14.35 17.68 1.14
CA ASP A 979 -13.80 17.61 2.50
C ASP A 979 -12.29 17.35 2.45
N THR A 980 -11.54 18.41 2.22
CA THR A 980 -10.07 18.38 2.12
C THR A 980 -9.37 18.08 3.44
N GLY A 981 -10.11 18.05 4.56
CA GLY A 981 -9.62 17.56 5.84
C GLY A 981 -9.56 16.03 5.93
N LYS A 982 -10.30 15.31 5.07
CA LYS A 982 -10.29 13.84 5.04
C LYS A 982 -9.03 13.31 4.33
N ALA A 983 -8.30 12.43 5.01
CA ALA A 983 -7.12 11.77 4.47
C ALA A 983 -7.38 11.03 3.14
N ALA A 984 -8.58 10.47 2.95
CA ALA A 984 -8.97 9.82 1.70
C ALA A 984 -9.08 10.81 0.53
N VAL A 985 -9.70 11.97 0.76
CA VAL A 985 -9.81 13.06 -0.23
C VAL A 985 -8.43 13.63 -0.54
N GLN A 986 -7.62 13.91 0.49
CA GLN A 986 -6.24 14.39 0.32
C GLN A 986 -5.40 13.44 -0.53
N THR A 987 -5.57 12.13 -0.36
CA THR A 987 -4.85 11.12 -1.14
C THR A 987 -5.29 11.12 -2.61
N LYS A 988 -6.59 11.22 -2.89
CA LYS A 988 -7.12 11.33 -4.27
C LYS A 988 -6.54 12.56 -4.98
N LEU A 989 -6.55 13.71 -4.31
CA LEU A 989 -6.02 14.98 -4.83
C LEU A 989 -4.49 14.96 -4.98
N ARG A 990 -3.76 14.37 -4.04
CA ARG A 990 -2.29 14.21 -4.15
C ARG A 990 -1.91 13.35 -5.34
N ASN A 991 -2.63 12.25 -5.58
CA ASN A 991 -2.40 11.38 -6.73
C ASN A 991 -2.63 12.12 -8.05
N TYR A 992 -3.68 12.94 -8.11
CA TYR A 992 -3.97 13.82 -9.24
C TYR A 992 -2.81 14.79 -9.54
N LEU A 993 -2.34 15.52 -8.52
CA LEU A 993 -1.22 16.45 -8.67
C LEU A 993 0.08 15.72 -9.04
N GLN A 994 0.38 14.58 -8.40
CA GLN A 994 1.59 13.81 -8.69
C GLN A 994 1.59 13.28 -10.14
N ALA A 995 0.44 12.86 -10.68
CA ALA A 995 0.35 12.42 -12.06
C ALA A 995 0.64 13.55 -13.07
N LEU A 996 0.22 14.77 -12.76
CA LEU A 996 0.58 15.95 -13.56
C LEU A 996 2.09 16.23 -13.50
N LEU A 997 2.71 16.13 -12.32
CA LEU A 997 4.18 16.25 -12.19
C LEU A 997 4.90 15.16 -13.00
N ASN A 998 4.40 13.93 -12.96
CA ASN A 998 4.93 12.81 -13.74
C ASN A 998 4.86 13.05 -15.26
N ALA A 999 3.86 13.82 -15.72
CA ALA A 999 3.76 14.26 -17.11
C ALA A 999 4.75 15.38 -17.48
N GLY A 1000 5.56 15.87 -16.52
CA GLY A 1000 6.56 16.91 -16.71
C GLY A 1000 6.12 18.30 -16.27
N VAL A 1001 4.95 18.45 -15.65
CA VAL A 1001 4.54 19.72 -15.02
C VAL A 1001 5.54 20.08 -13.92
N ARG A 1002 5.83 21.37 -13.78
CA ARG A 1002 6.88 21.88 -12.88
C ARG A 1002 6.34 22.62 -11.67
N GLY A 1003 5.05 22.89 -11.64
CA GLY A 1003 4.41 23.59 -10.54
C GLY A 1003 2.90 23.68 -10.66
N PHE A 1004 2.28 24.19 -9.61
CA PHE A 1004 0.84 24.38 -9.53
C PHE A 1004 0.49 25.78 -9.00
N ARG A 1005 -0.52 26.39 -9.60
CA ARG A 1005 -1.35 27.38 -8.93
C ARG A 1005 -2.49 26.62 -8.25
N ILE A 1006 -2.70 26.81 -6.95
CA ILE A 1006 -3.87 26.25 -6.26
C ILE A 1006 -5.00 27.29 -6.36
N ASP A 1007 -5.98 26.98 -7.20
CA ASP A 1007 -7.15 27.82 -7.43
C ASP A 1007 -8.03 27.88 -6.19
N ALA A 1008 -8.56 29.07 -5.87
CA ALA A 1008 -9.49 29.28 -4.77
C ALA A 1008 -9.00 28.68 -3.43
N ALA A 1009 -7.69 28.72 -3.16
CA ALA A 1009 -7.05 28.06 -2.03
C ALA A 1009 -7.60 28.51 -0.67
N LYS A 1010 -8.10 29.75 -0.58
CA LYS A 1010 -8.73 30.28 0.65
C LYS A 1010 -9.93 29.47 1.14
N HIS A 1011 -10.54 28.69 0.25
CA HIS A 1011 -11.68 27.82 0.53
C HIS A 1011 -11.29 26.44 1.04
N MET A 1012 -9.99 26.20 1.30
CA MET A 1012 -9.50 25.02 2.01
C MET A 1012 -8.68 25.48 3.20
N ALA A 1013 -8.61 24.72 4.29
CA ALA A 1013 -7.70 25.08 5.37
C ALA A 1013 -6.23 25.02 4.89
N ALA A 1014 -5.41 25.99 5.28
CA ALA A 1014 -4.02 26.05 4.83
C ALA A 1014 -3.22 24.77 5.14
N HIS A 1015 -3.50 24.15 6.30
CA HIS A 1015 -2.88 22.87 6.67
C HIS A 1015 -3.37 21.68 5.82
N ASP A 1016 -4.59 21.71 5.32
CA ASP A 1016 -5.12 20.69 4.40
C ASP A 1016 -4.46 20.82 3.03
N VAL A 1017 -4.28 22.06 2.54
CA VAL A 1017 -3.47 22.34 1.34
C VAL A 1017 -2.04 21.83 1.54
N GLY A 1018 -1.42 22.14 2.67
CA GLY A 1018 -0.10 21.62 3.04
C GLY A 1018 -0.05 20.08 3.06
N ALA A 1019 -1.07 19.43 3.59
CA ALA A 1019 -1.17 17.97 3.66
C ALA A 1019 -1.33 17.34 2.26
N ILE A 1020 -2.12 17.94 1.37
CA ILE A 1020 -2.28 17.52 -0.03
C ILE A 1020 -0.94 17.63 -0.78
N LEU A 1021 -0.23 18.75 -0.59
CA LEU A 1021 1.05 19.02 -1.25
C LEU A 1021 2.22 18.20 -0.68
N ASN A 1022 2.12 17.76 0.57
CA ASN A 1022 3.17 17.00 1.22
C ASN A 1022 3.46 15.70 0.47
N GLY A 1023 4.74 15.44 0.21
CA GLY A 1023 5.22 14.26 -0.51
C GLY A 1023 5.21 14.36 -2.03
N LEU A 1024 4.72 15.47 -2.61
CA LEU A 1024 4.84 15.72 -4.06
C LEU A 1024 6.31 15.88 -4.45
N THR A 1025 6.70 15.27 -5.56
CA THR A 1025 8.09 15.35 -6.06
C THR A 1025 8.13 15.46 -7.59
N LEU A 1026 9.09 16.22 -8.09
CA LEU A 1026 9.37 16.30 -9.52
C LEU A 1026 10.06 15.02 -10.03
N PRO A 1027 9.83 14.62 -11.30
CA PRO A 1027 10.65 13.58 -11.94
C PRO A 1027 12.14 13.94 -11.87
N GLY A 1028 12.96 13.05 -11.30
CA GLY A 1028 14.40 13.30 -11.08
C GLY A 1028 14.74 13.97 -9.73
N GLY A 1029 13.75 14.20 -8.87
CA GLY A 1029 13.94 14.77 -7.53
C GLY A 1029 13.76 16.29 -7.48
N GLY A 1030 13.45 16.81 -6.30
CA GLY A 1030 13.11 18.21 -6.07
C GLY A 1030 11.61 18.44 -5.85
N GLN A 1031 11.27 19.67 -5.46
CA GLN A 1031 9.90 20.08 -5.13
C GLN A 1031 9.28 20.87 -6.29
N PRO A 1032 7.99 20.71 -6.56
CA PRO A 1032 7.28 21.55 -7.52
C PRO A 1032 7.20 23.00 -7.03
N TYR A 1033 7.13 23.95 -7.96
CA TYR A 1033 6.82 25.34 -7.61
C TYR A 1033 5.33 25.47 -7.30
N ILE A 1034 5.00 25.91 -6.09
CA ILE A 1034 3.61 26.07 -5.65
C ILE A 1034 3.33 27.53 -5.38
N PHE A 1035 2.18 28.01 -5.87
CA PHE A 1035 1.59 29.22 -5.34
C PHE A 1035 0.08 29.12 -5.20
N SER A 1036 -0.48 29.78 -4.19
CA SER A 1036 -1.90 29.73 -3.87
C SER A 1036 -2.61 31.02 -4.27
N GLU A 1037 -3.87 30.88 -4.70
CA GLU A 1037 -4.77 32.01 -4.82
C GLU A 1037 -5.51 32.26 -3.50
N VAL A 1038 -5.17 33.37 -2.84
CA VAL A 1038 -5.85 33.81 -1.63
C VAL A 1038 -6.20 35.29 -1.79
N ILE A 1039 -7.48 35.57 -2.02
CA ILE A 1039 -7.98 36.94 -2.13
C ILE A 1039 -8.46 37.37 -0.75
N ASP A 1040 -7.82 38.36 -0.13
CA ASP A 1040 -8.15 38.88 1.21
C ASP A 1040 -8.24 40.43 1.27
N MET A 1041 -8.66 41.03 0.14
CA MET A 1041 -8.72 42.48 -0.07
C MET A 1041 -9.68 43.21 0.90
N ASP A 1042 -10.68 42.53 1.45
CA ASP A 1042 -11.51 43.10 2.52
C ASP A 1042 -10.81 42.85 3.88
N PRO A 1043 -10.45 43.92 4.62
CA PRO A 1043 -9.79 43.80 5.91
C PRO A 1043 -10.67 43.15 6.99
N ALA A 1044 -11.96 42.91 6.74
CA ALA A 1044 -12.82 42.13 7.62
C ALA A 1044 -12.81 40.61 7.31
N GLU A 1045 -12.26 40.16 6.17
CA GLU A 1045 -12.18 38.71 5.87
C GLU A 1045 -11.36 37.95 6.90
N ARG A 1046 -11.81 36.73 7.20
CA ARG A 1046 -11.23 35.93 8.29
C ARG A 1046 -9.97 35.15 7.90
N ILE A 1047 -9.83 34.83 6.62
CA ILE A 1047 -8.70 34.10 6.04
C ILE A 1047 -7.71 35.09 5.44
N ARG A 1048 -6.42 34.88 5.67
CA ARG A 1048 -5.37 35.77 5.16
C ARG A 1048 -4.38 35.04 4.26
N ASP A 1049 -3.80 35.80 3.34
CA ASP A 1049 -2.78 35.35 2.41
C ASP A 1049 -1.58 34.67 3.10
N TRP A 1050 -1.06 35.27 4.17
CA TRP A 1050 0.11 34.79 4.88
C TRP A 1050 -0.09 33.41 5.53
N GLU A 1051 -1.33 32.95 5.74
CA GLU A 1051 -1.61 31.61 6.27
C GLU A 1051 -1.08 30.49 5.36
N TYR A 1052 -0.94 30.76 4.07
CA TYR A 1052 -0.56 29.78 3.04
C TYR A 1052 0.94 29.83 2.68
N THR A 1053 1.65 30.87 3.11
CA THR A 1053 3.09 31.06 2.85
C THR A 1053 4.01 29.94 3.35
N PRO A 1054 3.65 29.12 4.37
CA PRO A 1054 4.46 27.94 4.70
C PRO A 1054 4.42 26.82 3.66
N TYR A 1055 3.47 26.87 2.71
CA TYR A 1055 3.20 25.78 1.76
C TYR A 1055 3.47 26.20 0.30
N GLY A 1056 3.91 27.43 0.06
CA GLY A 1056 4.21 27.96 -1.26
C GLY A 1056 4.12 29.47 -1.28
N ASP A 1057 4.29 30.05 -2.46
CA ASP A 1057 4.09 31.49 -2.66
C ASP A 1057 2.57 31.77 -2.70
N VAL A 1058 2.17 33.04 -2.65
CA VAL A 1058 0.76 33.44 -2.71
C VAL A 1058 0.60 34.56 -3.71
N THR A 1059 -0.51 34.52 -4.45
CA THR A 1059 -0.88 35.54 -5.43
C THR A 1059 -1.14 36.86 -4.69
N GLU A 1060 -0.29 37.86 -4.90
CA GLU A 1060 -0.31 39.13 -4.16
C GLU A 1060 -1.27 40.13 -4.82
N PHE A 1061 -2.55 40.03 -4.51
CA PHE A 1061 -3.61 40.88 -5.07
C PHE A 1061 -3.45 42.37 -4.67
N ALA A 1062 -2.92 42.66 -3.48
CA ALA A 1062 -2.72 44.04 -3.05
C ALA A 1062 -1.62 44.75 -3.86
N TYR A 1063 -0.67 44.02 -4.45
CA TYR A 1063 0.30 44.63 -5.37
C TYR A 1063 -0.38 45.20 -6.62
N SER A 1064 -1.22 44.42 -7.30
CA SER A 1064 -1.94 44.90 -8.50
C SER A 1064 -2.88 46.07 -8.17
N ILE A 1065 -3.71 45.91 -7.14
CA ILE A 1065 -4.80 46.85 -6.85
C ILE A 1065 -4.29 48.06 -6.06
N SER A 1066 -3.63 47.81 -4.92
CA SER A 1066 -3.29 48.84 -3.93
C SER A 1066 -1.98 49.56 -4.21
N VAL A 1067 -1.00 48.90 -4.83
CA VAL A 1067 0.29 49.52 -5.18
C VAL A 1067 0.26 50.07 -6.60
N ILE A 1068 0.04 49.22 -7.61
CA ILE A 1068 0.06 49.67 -9.00
C ILE A 1068 -1.20 50.49 -9.31
N GLY A 1069 -2.40 49.90 -9.20
CA GLY A 1069 -3.66 50.55 -9.58
C GLY A 1069 -3.86 51.92 -8.93
N ASN A 1070 -3.78 52.01 -7.60
CA ASN A 1070 -4.02 53.26 -6.87
C ASN A 1070 -3.01 54.38 -7.19
N ASN A 1071 -1.74 54.06 -7.45
CA ASN A 1071 -0.72 55.09 -7.74
C ASN A 1071 -0.77 55.62 -9.18
N PHE A 1072 -1.37 54.86 -10.11
CA PHE A 1072 -1.59 55.28 -11.50
C PHE A 1072 -2.98 55.93 -11.74
N ASN A 1073 -3.89 55.90 -10.76
CA ASN A 1073 -5.19 56.58 -10.81
C ASN A 1073 -5.08 58.10 -10.53
N CYS A 1074 -6.11 58.88 -10.93
CA CYS A 1074 -6.15 60.35 -10.84
C CYS A 1074 -6.01 60.97 -9.42
N GLY A 1075 -5.88 60.14 -8.37
CA GLY A 1075 -5.63 60.56 -6.97
C GLY A 1075 -4.36 60.00 -6.33
N GLY A 1076 -3.57 59.20 -7.07
CA GLY A 1076 -2.31 58.60 -6.60
C GLY A 1076 -1.07 59.46 -6.86
N SER A 1077 0.11 58.99 -6.40
CA SER A 1077 1.40 59.63 -6.69
C SER A 1077 2.43 58.61 -7.17
N LEU A 1078 3.01 58.84 -8.35
CA LEU A 1078 4.10 58.02 -8.88
C LEU A 1078 5.34 57.99 -7.96
N SER A 1079 5.53 59.01 -7.12
CA SER A 1079 6.64 59.04 -6.15
C SER A 1079 6.53 57.92 -5.10
N SER A 1080 5.31 57.47 -4.79
CA SER A 1080 5.06 56.39 -3.82
C SER A 1080 5.59 55.04 -4.28
N LEU A 1081 5.83 54.87 -5.60
CA LEU A 1081 6.43 53.65 -6.16
C LEU A 1081 7.92 53.50 -5.82
N GLN A 1082 8.57 54.51 -5.24
CA GLN A 1082 9.96 54.42 -4.79
C GLN A 1082 10.12 53.63 -3.48
N SER A 1083 9.08 53.54 -2.65
CA SER A 1083 9.17 53.00 -1.29
C SER A 1083 7.83 52.46 -0.77
N PHE A 1084 7.32 51.39 -1.38
CA PHE A 1084 6.12 50.70 -0.89
C PHE A 1084 6.52 49.40 -0.19
N THR A 1085 6.15 49.24 1.08
CA THR A 1085 6.50 48.05 1.88
C THR A 1085 5.43 47.67 2.90
N SER A 1086 4.34 48.41 3.03
CA SER A 1086 3.35 48.20 4.09
C SER A 1086 2.20 47.32 3.59
N GLY A 1087 1.90 46.24 4.33
CA GLY A 1087 0.75 45.38 4.07
C GLY A 1087 0.87 44.48 2.85
N LEU A 1088 2.11 44.15 2.43
CA LEU A 1088 2.39 43.17 1.38
C LEU A 1088 3.13 41.98 1.98
N LEU A 1089 3.01 40.83 1.34
CA LEU A 1089 3.82 39.67 1.63
C LEU A 1089 5.32 39.96 1.40
N PRO A 1090 6.21 39.32 2.18
CA PRO A 1090 7.64 39.33 1.85
C PRO A 1090 7.87 38.86 0.42
N SER A 1091 8.79 39.50 -0.30
CA SER A 1091 9.01 39.23 -1.73
C SER A 1091 9.26 37.76 -2.07
N ARG A 1092 9.78 36.97 -1.12
CA ARG A 1092 9.99 35.53 -1.29
C ARG A 1092 8.68 34.76 -1.47
N PHE A 1093 7.57 35.20 -0.87
CA PHE A 1093 6.29 34.49 -0.87
C PHE A 1093 5.23 35.18 -1.74
N ALA A 1094 5.62 36.18 -2.52
CA ALA A 1094 4.70 36.98 -3.31
C ALA A 1094 4.84 36.66 -4.80
N GLN A 1095 3.81 36.04 -5.38
CA GLN A 1095 3.62 36.02 -6.83
C GLN A 1095 2.90 37.31 -7.22
N ILE A 1096 3.62 38.26 -7.83
CA ILE A 1096 3.06 39.54 -8.25
C ILE A 1096 2.57 39.48 -9.71
N PHE A 1097 1.52 40.24 -10.00
CA PHE A 1097 0.97 40.39 -11.35
C PHE A 1097 0.41 41.80 -11.52
N VAL A 1098 0.18 42.20 -12.78
CA VAL A 1098 -0.54 43.44 -13.11
C VAL A 1098 -2.01 43.13 -13.34
N ASP A 1099 -2.29 42.08 -14.10
CA ASP A 1099 -3.63 41.69 -14.50
C ASP A 1099 -3.77 40.15 -14.53
N ASN A 1100 -4.94 39.62 -14.21
CA ASN A 1100 -5.23 38.19 -14.25
C ASN A 1100 -6.66 37.92 -14.76
N HIS A 1101 -7.16 36.69 -14.63
CA HIS A 1101 -8.50 36.34 -15.11
C HIS A 1101 -9.61 36.56 -14.06
N ASP A 1102 -9.25 36.91 -12.82
CA ASP A 1102 -10.19 37.14 -11.71
C ASP A 1102 -10.58 38.60 -11.60
N ASN A 1103 -9.65 39.52 -11.85
CA ASN A 1103 -9.88 40.96 -11.88
C ASN A 1103 -10.47 41.47 -13.22
N GLN A 1104 -10.42 40.66 -14.29
CA GLN A 1104 -11.11 40.92 -15.56
C GLN A 1104 -12.60 40.50 -15.57
N ARG A 1105 -13.08 39.88 -14.48
CA ARG A 1105 -14.47 39.39 -14.34
C ARG A 1105 -15.49 40.51 -14.17
#